data_AF-A0A8C1ZEW2-F1
#
_entry.id   AF-A0A8C1ZEW2-F1
#
_cell.length_a   1.000
_cell.length_b   1.000
_cell.length_c   1.000
_cell.angle_alpha   90.00
_cell.angle_beta   90.00
_cell.angle_gamma   90.00
#
_symmetry.space_group_name_H-M   'P 1'
#
loop_
_entity.id
_entity.type
_entity.pdbx_description
1 polymer ?
#
loop_
_entity_poly.entity_id
_entity_poly.type
_entity_poly.pdbx_seq_one_letter_code
_entity_poly.pdbx_strand_id
1 'polypeptide(L)'
;MSAEAADREAVSGSRPCTPPQASWFEFLLDPSLLEQHLQGPHPDPSPVQLIVQFLEQASKPSVNEQNQVQPPADNRRNRTLKLMALKVAAHLTWDLKVLEKGLTIPVLNMLLNELLCASRVPPGVKHVDLDLSTLPPTTAMAMLIYNRWAIRTIVLSSFPEKQTKPGPHQLNILVQQEKELTENILSVLREQATDSIMVLEGALNIKKDFYVHTLRTLDLLAADPSTANGETESSTAGLRISADHLHCQVHYDLGGIYFQQGCSDPSVYEKAREHFRKARELLTKLDSSPSLCCVDEQRLAGYWSACKTLTGASDPSESQHTPYGQISCFMRNHDYGALIEAFIRDNVTSSLPNSFRHSIELELLHKLQQGDRALEEVCHKLCVCNAVRDALEGGVLSVSFHQLLLKPSKNTISFLLEVCTRSVDKEHRSETNKRKMALFIKTVCNRLEDVSLAFMVSSHKLFMELLQDEEKKILMEQMRKSSATVNLSAKPLPSFYDIPASASVNISQLEQQLILSLDPRHIQQILIELHGMAERPFWRVNSKWEVPVDYVNVILAIKDNLTRDLVYILMAKGLHCISIKDFAHARQLFTACLELVTEFSPKLRQVMLNELLLMEVRGHEAGAAEGNMERPPPDLVSRVRGYLEMRIHDLPLRQLVGEECVVFMLNWRENEYLTLQVPQSLVNNNPYIKLGQLIASTCKELPGPKESRRTAKELWEVVVQICSVSSQHKRSSDGREPLVLTTLISLFVRLHNIVRDDIVNEVTAEHISIWPSALANLQSVDVEAVVVTLKELVNYALSLNPNNQLWLCTQADIYFVTNQYSAAMHYYLQAGTVCSDYFTKPVPPDVYNDQVQS
;
A
#
# COMPACT_ATOMS: atom_id res chain seq x y z
N MET A 1 -30.15 37.41 -51.20
CA MET A 1 -31.18 36.91 -52.14
C MET A 1 -30.56 35.80 -52.94
N SER A 2 -30.82 34.55 -52.54
CA SER A 2 -30.32 33.35 -53.22
C SER A 2 -31.43 32.31 -53.25
N ALA A 3 -31.47 31.57 -54.34
CA ALA A 3 -32.53 30.69 -54.80
C ALA A 3 -32.91 29.57 -53.81
N GLU A 4 -34.03 29.75 -53.13
CA GLU A 4 -34.63 28.75 -52.23
C GLU A 4 -36.13 28.55 -52.55
N ALA A 5 -36.47 28.65 -53.85
CA ALA A 5 -37.85 28.59 -54.35
C ALA A 5 -38.07 27.54 -55.45
N ALA A 6 -37.13 26.62 -55.68
CA ALA A 6 -37.16 25.70 -56.83
C ALA A 6 -37.06 24.20 -56.48
N ASP A 7 -37.37 23.80 -55.24
CA ASP A 7 -37.30 22.38 -54.83
C ASP A 7 -38.59 21.85 -54.20
N ARG A 8 -39.73 22.47 -54.51
CA ARG A 8 -41.07 22.09 -53.98
C ARG A 8 -42.00 21.36 -54.94
N GLU A 9 -41.52 20.87 -56.07
CA GLU A 9 -42.35 20.11 -57.02
C GLU A 9 -41.57 18.98 -57.71
N ALA A 10 -41.16 17.94 -56.97
CA ALA A 10 -40.72 16.68 -57.60
C ALA A 10 -40.64 15.47 -56.65
N VAL A 11 -41.70 15.10 -55.90
CA VAL A 11 -41.92 13.67 -55.52
C VAL A 11 -43.43 13.41 -55.35
N SER A 12 -44.16 13.40 -56.46
CA SER A 12 -45.42 12.66 -56.57
C SER A 12 -45.09 11.17 -56.72
N GLY A 13 -44.66 10.56 -55.61
CA GLY A 13 -44.43 9.12 -55.49
C GLY A 13 -45.39 8.58 -54.44
N SER A 14 -46.26 7.66 -54.85
CA SER A 14 -47.21 6.88 -54.05
C SER A 14 -46.81 6.68 -52.58
N ARG A 15 -47.41 7.47 -51.67
CA ARG A 15 -47.44 7.15 -50.24
C ARG A 15 -48.51 6.08 -49.99
N PRO A 16 -48.26 5.04 -49.19
CA PRO A 16 -49.34 4.24 -48.64
C PRO A 16 -50.27 5.21 -47.89
N CYS A 17 -51.56 5.14 -48.18
CA CYS A 17 -52.57 5.93 -47.50
C CYS A 17 -52.66 5.46 -46.04
N THR A 18 -51.85 6.01 -45.14
CA THR A 18 -52.10 5.91 -43.71
C THR A 18 -53.41 6.65 -43.42
N PRO A 19 -54.36 6.04 -42.68
CA PRO A 19 -55.62 6.71 -42.32
C PRO A 19 -55.32 8.02 -41.57
N PRO A 20 -56.20 9.04 -41.67
CA PRO A 20 -56.02 10.29 -40.94
C PRO A 20 -55.90 10.01 -39.44
N GLN A 21 -54.89 10.59 -38.79
CA GLN A 21 -54.66 10.44 -37.36
C GLN A 21 -55.83 11.04 -36.59
N ALA A 22 -56.53 10.22 -35.80
CA ALA A 22 -57.68 10.67 -35.01
C ALA A 22 -57.20 11.68 -33.96
N SER A 23 -57.79 12.88 -33.96
CA SER A 23 -57.42 13.93 -33.01
C SER A 23 -58.18 13.78 -31.69
N TRP A 24 -57.58 14.14 -30.55
CA TRP A 24 -58.19 13.94 -29.22
C TRP A 24 -59.61 14.51 -29.08
N PHE A 25 -59.95 15.59 -29.78
CA PHE A 25 -61.27 16.23 -29.72
C PHE A 25 -62.34 15.46 -30.50
N GLU A 26 -61.98 14.62 -31.47
CA GLU A 26 -62.93 13.83 -32.26
C GLU A 26 -63.63 12.79 -31.39
N PHE A 27 -62.91 12.24 -30.39
CA PHE A 27 -63.47 11.35 -29.37
C PHE A 27 -64.48 12.04 -28.44
N LEU A 28 -64.45 13.38 -28.32
CA LEU A 28 -65.48 14.13 -27.59
C LEU A 28 -66.76 14.35 -28.40
N LEU A 29 -66.67 14.30 -29.73
CA LEU A 29 -67.79 14.55 -30.64
C LEU A 29 -68.59 13.27 -30.92
N ASP A 30 -67.92 12.12 -30.98
CA ASP A 30 -68.54 10.80 -31.15
C ASP A 30 -68.22 9.84 -29.98
N PRO A 31 -69.19 9.52 -29.11
CA PRO A 31 -69.01 8.62 -27.97
C PRO A 31 -68.60 7.19 -28.35
N SER A 32 -68.92 6.73 -29.57
CA SER A 32 -68.66 5.35 -30.03
C SER A 32 -67.28 5.17 -30.67
N LEU A 33 -66.64 6.29 -31.06
CA LEU A 33 -65.36 6.30 -31.76
C LEU A 33 -64.20 5.76 -30.92
N LEU A 34 -64.22 6.01 -29.60
CA LEU A 34 -63.15 5.56 -28.69
C LEU A 34 -63.07 4.03 -28.63
N GLU A 35 -64.20 3.34 -28.52
CA GLU A 35 -64.24 1.87 -28.44
C GLU A 35 -63.83 1.23 -29.76
N GLN A 36 -64.30 1.79 -30.88
CA GLN A 36 -63.93 1.32 -32.22
C GLN A 36 -62.43 1.50 -32.48
N HIS A 37 -61.87 2.64 -32.06
CA HIS A 37 -60.44 2.92 -32.18
C HIS A 37 -59.58 1.92 -31.39
N LEU A 38 -59.94 1.67 -30.13
CA LEU A 38 -59.20 0.77 -29.24
C LEU A 38 -59.29 -0.72 -29.70
N GLN A 39 -60.34 -1.11 -30.41
CA GLN A 39 -60.48 -2.46 -30.98
C GLN A 39 -59.70 -2.66 -32.29
N GLY A 40 -59.14 -1.60 -32.88
CA GLY A 40 -58.35 -1.68 -34.11
C GLY A 40 -57.02 -2.45 -33.91
N PRO A 41 -56.49 -3.11 -34.95
CA PRO A 41 -55.27 -3.91 -34.84
C PRO A 41 -54.01 -3.10 -34.51
N HIS A 42 -54.00 -1.78 -34.77
CA HIS A 42 -52.93 -0.84 -34.41
C HIS A 42 -53.49 0.60 -34.25
N PRO A 43 -54.08 0.95 -33.09
CA PRO A 43 -54.59 2.30 -32.85
C PRO A 43 -53.48 3.36 -32.90
N ASP A 44 -53.65 4.40 -33.72
CA ASP A 44 -52.82 5.61 -33.76
C ASP A 44 -53.70 6.87 -33.61
N PRO A 45 -53.60 7.62 -32.50
CA PRO A 45 -52.66 7.47 -31.39
C PRO A 45 -52.88 6.19 -30.56
N SER A 46 -51.78 5.67 -30.00
CA SER A 46 -51.82 4.48 -29.13
C SER A 46 -52.61 4.73 -27.84
N PRO A 47 -53.09 3.70 -27.12
CA PRO A 47 -53.87 3.87 -25.90
C PRO A 47 -53.14 4.68 -24.83
N VAL A 48 -51.83 4.48 -24.68
CA VAL A 48 -50.99 5.24 -23.75
C VAL A 48 -50.89 6.71 -24.16
N GLN A 49 -50.70 7.00 -25.45
CA GLN A 49 -50.66 8.37 -25.96
C GLN A 49 -52.01 9.09 -25.79
N LEU A 50 -53.14 8.37 -25.95
CA LEU A 50 -54.47 8.91 -25.70
C LEU A 50 -54.66 9.30 -24.22
N ILE A 51 -54.18 8.48 -23.28
CA ILE A 51 -54.21 8.82 -21.84
C ILE A 51 -53.46 10.13 -21.58
N VAL A 52 -52.23 10.27 -22.12
CA VAL A 52 -51.43 11.50 -21.99
C VAL A 52 -52.19 12.70 -22.57
N GLN A 53 -52.70 12.58 -23.80
CA GLN A 53 -53.43 13.67 -24.46
C GLN A 53 -54.69 14.08 -23.69
N PHE A 54 -55.49 13.14 -23.21
CA PHE A 54 -56.71 13.46 -22.46
C PHE A 54 -56.41 14.12 -21.11
N LEU A 55 -55.42 13.61 -20.37
CA LEU A 55 -55.06 14.15 -19.06
C LEU A 55 -54.33 15.50 -19.14
N GLU A 56 -53.43 15.67 -20.10
CA GLU A 56 -52.79 16.98 -20.34
C GLU A 56 -53.83 18.04 -20.70
N GLN A 57 -54.80 17.72 -21.56
CA GLN A 57 -55.84 18.67 -21.95
C GLN A 57 -56.83 18.96 -20.81
N ALA A 58 -57.12 17.97 -19.96
CA ALA A 58 -57.98 18.15 -18.79
C ALA A 58 -57.31 18.97 -17.66
N SER A 59 -55.98 18.91 -17.57
CA SER A 59 -55.19 19.51 -16.48
C SER A 59 -54.42 20.76 -16.89
N LYS A 60 -54.68 21.30 -18.09
CA LYS A 60 -54.11 22.59 -18.52
C LYS A 60 -54.56 23.72 -17.58
N PRO A 61 -53.63 24.43 -16.93
CA PRO A 61 -53.99 25.55 -16.08
C PRO A 61 -54.58 26.68 -16.93
N SER A 62 -55.66 27.30 -16.44
CA SER A 62 -56.22 28.49 -17.06
C SER A 62 -55.53 29.74 -16.51
N VAL A 63 -55.25 30.69 -17.38
CA VAL A 63 -54.67 31.98 -17.00
C VAL A 63 -55.81 33.00 -16.90
N ASN A 64 -55.94 33.72 -15.79
CA ASN A 64 -56.95 34.77 -15.66
C ASN A 64 -56.57 36.02 -16.46
N GLU A 65 -57.48 36.99 -16.61
CA GLU A 65 -57.22 38.26 -17.33
C GLU A 65 -56.03 39.08 -16.76
N GLN A 66 -55.54 38.72 -15.57
CA GLN A 66 -54.40 39.33 -14.87
C GLN A 66 -53.12 38.49 -14.97
N ASN A 67 -53.04 37.52 -15.88
CA ASN A 67 -51.91 36.60 -16.06
C ASN A 67 -51.54 35.72 -14.85
N GLN A 68 -52.46 35.52 -13.90
CA GLN A 68 -52.28 34.60 -12.79
C GLN A 68 -52.77 33.19 -13.16
N VAL A 69 -51.96 32.20 -12.83
CA VAL A 69 -52.23 30.78 -13.06
C VAL A 69 -53.31 30.32 -12.07
N GLN A 70 -54.48 29.92 -12.57
CA GLN A 70 -55.53 29.31 -11.77
C GLN A 70 -55.50 27.77 -11.88
N PRO A 71 -55.90 27.05 -10.83
CA PRO A 71 -56.02 25.60 -10.91
C PRO A 71 -57.01 25.19 -12.03
N PRO A 72 -56.85 23.99 -12.62
CA PRO A 72 -57.69 23.56 -13.73
C PRO A 72 -59.18 23.62 -13.35
N ALA A 73 -60.01 24.23 -14.19
CA ALA A 73 -61.44 24.35 -13.95
C ALA A 73 -62.12 22.97 -13.97
N ASP A 74 -62.89 22.64 -12.92
CA ASP A 74 -63.70 21.41 -12.88
C ASP A 74 -65.00 21.57 -13.70
N ASN A 75 -64.86 21.62 -15.02
CA ASN A 75 -65.96 21.76 -15.96
C ASN A 75 -66.35 20.42 -16.61
N ARG A 76 -67.54 20.38 -17.23
CA ARG A 76 -68.05 19.17 -17.91
C ARG A 76 -67.04 18.59 -18.91
N ARG A 77 -66.36 19.44 -19.67
CA ARG A 77 -65.32 19.03 -20.65
C ARG A 77 -64.18 18.27 -19.97
N ASN A 78 -63.62 18.79 -18.89
CA ASN A 78 -62.49 18.20 -18.18
C ASN A 78 -62.88 16.89 -17.49
N ARG A 79 -64.10 16.81 -16.93
CA ARG A 79 -64.66 15.56 -16.39
C ARG A 79 -64.80 14.48 -17.47
N THR A 80 -65.29 14.84 -18.66
CA THR A 80 -65.40 13.91 -19.80
C THR A 80 -64.03 13.44 -20.29
N LEU A 81 -63.03 14.32 -20.37
CA LEU A 81 -61.66 13.95 -20.75
C LEU A 81 -61.00 13.00 -19.74
N LYS A 82 -61.14 13.28 -18.43
CA LYS A 82 -60.67 12.39 -17.36
C LYS A 82 -61.34 11.01 -17.43
N LEU A 83 -62.65 10.98 -17.65
CA LEU A 83 -63.39 9.72 -17.85
C LEU A 83 -62.89 8.94 -19.08
N MET A 84 -62.58 9.62 -20.19
CA MET A 84 -62.01 8.99 -21.37
C MET A 84 -60.63 8.37 -21.09
N ALA A 85 -59.77 9.06 -20.32
CA ALA A 85 -58.51 8.48 -19.88
C ALA A 85 -58.70 7.20 -19.03
N LEU A 86 -59.68 7.20 -18.11
CA LEU A 86 -60.02 6.01 -17.32
C LEU A 86 -60.57 4.86 -18.19
N LYS A 87 -61.36 5.16 -19.23
CA LYS A 87 -61.85 4.15 -20.18
C LYS A 87 -60.73 3.51 -20.98
N VAL A 88 -59.75 4.31 -21.43
CA VAL A 88 -58.57 3.79 -22.12
C VAL A 88 -57.71 2.93 -21.18
N ALA A 89 -57.54 3.33 -19.93
CA ALA A 89 -56.86 2.52 -18.91
C ALA A 89 -57.59 1.21 -18.60
N ALA A 90 -58.93 1.23 -18.58
CA ALA A 90 -59.76 0.04 -18.42
C ALA A 90 -59.68 -0.91 -19.63
N HIS A 91 -59.50 -0.39 -20.85
CA HIS A 91 -59.20 -1.21 -22.03
C HIS A 91 -57.85 -1.93 -21.91
N LEU A 92 -56.84 -1.25 -21.33
CA LEU A 92 -55.55 -1.84 -20.97
C LEU A 92 -55.62 -2.75 -19.73
N THR A 93 -56.82 -3.06 -19.22
CA THR A 93 -57.08 -3.92 -18.06
C THR A 93 -56.40 -3.48 -16.77
N TRP A 94 -56.01 -2.19 -16.68
CA TRP A 94 -55.22 -1.66 -15.55
C TRP A 94 -53.87 -2.37 -15.36
N ASP A 95 -53.26 -2.86 -16.43
CA ASP A 95 -51.93 -3.47 -16.38
C ASP A 95 -50.88 -2.42 -16.02
N LEU A 96 -50.43 -2.46 -14.76
CA LEU A 96 -49.40 -1.56 -14.23
C LEU A 96 -48.10 -1.65 -15.04
N LYS A 97 -47.73 -2.81 -15.61
CA LYS A 97 -46.51 -2.94 -16.41
C LYS A 97 -46.58 -2.14 -17.71
N VAL A 98 -47.75 -2.11 -18.35
CA VAL A 98 -47.99 -1.32 -19.57
C VAL A 98 -48.06 0.17 -19.23
N LEU A 99 -48.76 0.52 -18.14
CA LEU A 99 -48.91 1.91 -17.70
C LEU A 99 -47.59 2.52 -17.21
N GLU A 100 -46.81 1.82 -16.40
CA GLU A 100 -45.50 2.28 -15.88
C GLU A 100 -44.46 2.44 -17.00
N LYS A 101 -44.51 1.59 -18.04
CA LYS A 101 -43.62 1.71 -19.20
C LYS A 101 -44.05 2.80 -20.18
N GLY A 102 -45.35 3.07 -20.25
CA GLY A 102 -45.95 3.98 -21.22
C GLY A 102 -46.12 5.42 -20.73
N LEU A 103 -46.35 5.64 -19.44
CA LEU A 103 -46.69 6.94 -18.85
C LEU A 103 -45.60 7.42 -17.89
N THR A 104 -45.39 8.75 -17.81
CA THR A 104 -44.50 9.32 -16.80
C THR A 104 -45.16 9.29 -15.41
N ILE A 105 -44.35 9.27 -14.35
CA ILE A 105 -44.82 9.19 -12.96
C ILE A 105 -45.91 10.23 -12.65
N PRO A 106 -45.79 11.51 -13.07
CA PRO A 106 -46.85 12.49 -12.84
C PRO A 106 -48.16 12.19 -13.54
N VAL A 107 -48.11 11.71 -14.79
CA VAL A 107 -49.33 11.38 -15.57
C VAL A 107 -50.02 10.15 -15.00
N LEU A 108 -49.26 9.14 -14.58
CA LEU A 108 -49.81 7.95 -13.95
C LEU A 108 -50.39 8.25 -12.56
N ASN A 109 -49.73 9.09 -11.77
CA ASN A 109 -50.28 9.59 -10.50
C ASN A 109 -51.62 10.31 -10.72
N MET A 110 -51.71 11.15 -11.76
CA MET A 110 -52.95 11.84 -12.11
C MET A 110 -54.06 10.84 -12.48
N LEU A 111 -53.77 9.87 -13.35
CA LEU A 111 -54.72 8.84 -13.76
C LEU A 111 -55.28 8.03 -12.57
N LEU A 112 -54.40 7.61 -11.65
CA LEU A 112 -54.79 6.78 -10.51
C LEU A 112 -55.54 7.57 -9.44
N ASN A 113 -55.21 8.85 -9.22
CA ASN A 113 -56.02 9.70 -8.36
C ASN A 113 -57.43 9.90 -8.94
N GLU A 114 -57.56 10.07 -10.26
CA GLU A 114 -58.88 10.12 -10.91
C GLU A 114 -59.64 8.79 -10.78
N LEU A 115 -58.96 7.64 -10.80
CA LEU A 115 -59.57 6.34 -10.53
C LEU A 115 -60.13 6.25 -9.10
N LEU A 116 -59.39 6.75 -8.09
CA LEU A 116 -59.85 6.80 -6.70
C LEU A 116 -61.08 7.71 -6.56
N CYS A 117 -61.06 8.87 -7.22
CA CYS A 117 -62.20 9.79 -7.27
C CYS A 117 -63.43 9.17 -7.93
N ALA A 118 -63.27 8.54 -9.11
CA ALA A 118 -64.35 7.87 -9.83
C ALA A 118 -64.94 6.69 -9.03
N SER A 119 -64.12 6.04 -8.22
CA SER A 119 -64.53 4.93 -7.34
C SER A 119 -65.11 5.38 -6.00
N ARG A 120 -65.31 6.69 -5.81
CA ARG A 120 -65.88 7.32 -4.60
C ARG A 120 -65.10 6.99 -3.32
N VAL A 121 -63.78 6.87 -3.40
CA VAL A 121 -62.92 6.75 -2.20
C VAL A 121 -63.01 8.07 -1.41
N PRO A 122 -63.27 8.06 -0.09
CA PRO A 122 -63.39 9.28 0.70
C PRO A 122 -62.15 10.16 0.62
N PRO A 123 -62.27 11.44 0.19
CA PRO A 123 -61.12 12.33 0.07
C PRO A 123 -60.56 12.68 1.46
N GLY A 124 -59.24 12.66 1.60
CA GLY A 124 -58.54 13.07 2.84
C GLY A 124 -58.46 12.02 3.95
N VAL A 125 -59.03 10.83 3.76
CA VAL A 125 -58.88 9.69 4.68
C VAL A 125 -57.72 8.81 4.21
N LYS A 126 -56.87 8.36 5.14
CA LYS A 126 -55.78 7.43 4.79
C LYS A 126 -56.36 6.08 4.39
N HIS A 127 -55.78 5.45 3.37
CA HIS A 127 -56.24 4.14 2.90
C HIS A 127 -56.17 3.04 3.96
N VAL A 128 -55.23 3.14 4.90
CA VAL A 128 -55.05 2.16 6.00
C VAL A 128 -56.19 2.18 7.03
N ASP A 129 -56.93 3.30 7.12
CA ASP A 129 -58.04 3.45 8.08
C ASP A 129 -59.35 2.86 7.55
N LEU A 130 -59.38 2.40 6.29
CA LEU A 130 -60.56 1.85 5.63
C LEU A 130 -60.50 0.32 5.59
N ASP A 131 -61.58 -0.36 6.01
CA ASP A 131 -61.66 -1.82 5.94
C ASP A 131 -62.04 -2.29 4.52
N LEU A 132 -61.04 -2.79 3.79
CA LEU A 132 -61.17 -3.34 2.43
C LEU A 132 -62.27 -4.41 2.30
N SER A 133 -62.60 -5.15 3.36
CA SER A 133 -63.60 -6.22 3.32
C SER A 133 -65.05 -5.72 3.29
N THR A 134 -65.26 -4.46 3.71
CA THR A 134 -66.57 -3.80 3.79
C THR A 134 -66.86 -2.88 2.60
N LEU A 135 -65.83 -2.53 1.83
CA LEU A 135 -65.95 -1.64 0.68
C LEU A 135 -66.54 -2.36 -0.55
N PRO A 136 -67.15 -1.60 -1.48
CA PRO A 136 -67.53 -2.13 -2.78
C PRO A 136 -66.33 -2.78 -3.50
N PRO A 137 -66.49 -3.93 -4.19
CA PRO A 137 -65.37 -4.66 -4.78
C PRO A 137 -64.52 -3.84 -5.76
N THR A 138 -65.15 -2.94 -6.53
CA THR A 138 -64.48 -2.05 -7.46
C THR A 138 -63.72 -0.91 -6.77
N THR A 139 -64.24 -0.42 -5.63
CA THR A 139 -63.57 0.60 -4.80
C THR A 139 -62.37 0.01 -4.06
N ALA A 140 -62.52 -1.19 -3.50
CA ALA A 140 -61.40 -1.94 -2.92
C ALA A 140 -60.31 -2.18 -3.97
N MET A 141 -60.68 -2.61 -5.18
CA MET A 141 -59.71 -2.82 -6.26
C MET A 141 -58.99 -1.53 -6.69
N ALA A 142 -59.70 -0.41 -6.80
CA ALA A 142 -59.08 0.89 -7.13
C ALA A 142 -58.02 1.30 -6.09
N MET A 143 -58.33 1.11 -4.79
CA MET A 143 -57.36 1.33 -3.72
C MET A 143 -56.16 0.39 -3.83
N LEU A 144 -56.37 -0.89 -4.17
CA LEU A 144 -55.29 -1.85 -4.33
C LEU A 144 -54.39 -1.53 -5.53
N ILE A 145 -54.97 -1.11 -6.66
CA ILE A 145 -54.19 -0.68 -7.83
C ILE A 145 -53.30 0.52 -7.49
N TYR A 146 -53.84 1.53 -6.78
CA TYR A 146 -53.05 2.69 -6.34
C TYR A 146 -51.91 2.29 -5.40
N ASN A 147 -52.20 1.53 -4.34
CA ASN A 147 -51.17 1.15 -3.36
C ASN A 147 -50.11 0.23 -3.96
N ARG A 148 -50.48 -0.68 -4.88
CA ARG A 148 -49.52 -1.49 -5.64
C ARG A 148 -48.62 -0.62 -6.51
N TRP A 149 -49.19 0.30 -7.28
CA TRP A 149 -48.43 1.27 -8.08
C TRP A 149 -47.48 2.11 -7.21
N ALA A 150 -47.94 2.58 -6.06
CA ALA A 150 -47.14 3.39 -5.13
C ALA A 150 -45.86 2.65 -4.72
N ILE A 151 -45.97 1.42 -4.22
CA ILE A 151 -44.80 0.65 -3.79
C ILE A 151 -43.92 0.22 -4.98
N ARG A 152 -44.51 -0.12 -6.12
CA ARG A 152 -43.76 -0.49 -7.34
C ARG A 152 -42.97 0.69 -7.88
N THR A 153 -43.54 1.88 -7.87
CA THR A 153 -42.88 3.11 -8.31
C THR A 153 -41.71 3.47 -7.40
N ILE A 154 -41.85 3.30 -6.08
CA ILE A 154 -40.74 3.46 -5.13
C ILE A 154 -39.59 2.51 -5.49
N VAL A 155 -39.88 1.22 -5.68
CA VAL A 155 -38.87 0.22 -6.05
C VAL A 155 -38.24 0.52 -7.41
N LEU A 156 -39.04 0.82 -8.44
CA LEU A 156 -38.55 1.12 -9.78
C LEU A 156 -37.66 2.37 -9.82
N SER A 157 -38.03 3.42 -9.07
CA SER A 157 -37.23 4.65 -8.95
C SER A 157 -35.88 4.46 -8.26
N SER A 158 -35.68 3.34 -7.56
CA SER A 158 -34.41 3.03 -6.89
C SER A 158 -33.36 2.44 -7.84
N PHE A 159 -33.74 2.01 -9.05
CA PHE A 159 -32.78 1.50 -10.04
C PHE A 159 -32.05 2.66 -10.75
N PRO A 160 -30.73 2.54 -10.97
CA PRO A 160 -29.98 3.56 -11.68
C PRO A 160 -30.33 3.53 -13.18
N GLU A 161 -31.14 4.48 -13.64
CA GLU A 161 -31.42 4.66 -15.07
C GLU A 161 -30.34 5.52 -15.75
N LYS A 162 -29.96 5.12 -16.96
CA LYS A 162 -28.99 5.87 -17.77
C LYS A 162 -29.63 7.18 -18.21
N GLN A 163 -29.25 8.28 -17.55
CA GLN A 163 -29.73 9.61 -17.92
C GLN A 163 -29.36 9.93 -19.38
N THR A 164 -30.37 10.28 -20.17
CA THR A 164 -30.18 10.85 -21.50
C THR A 164 -29.47 12.19 -21.32
N LYS A 165 -28.20 12.26 -21.70
CA LYS A 165 -27.45 13.53 -21.67
C LYS A 165 -28.19 14.52 -22.57
N PRO A 166 -28.66 15.67 -22.06
CA PRO A 166 -29.25 16.68 -22.92
C PRO A 166 -28.18 17.14 -23.92
N GLY A 167 -28.52 17.14 -25.21
CA GLY A 167 -27.65 17.69 -26.23
C GLY A 167 -27.34 19.16 -25.94
N PRO A 168 -26.22 19.70 -26.45
CA PRO A 168 -25.91 21.11 -26.24
C PRO A 168 -26.96 21.93 -27.00
N HIS A 169 -27.66 22.80 -26.27
CA HIS A 169 -28.67 23.79 -26.66
C HIS A 169 -30.12 23.41 -26.25
N GLN A 170 -30.63 24.22 -25.31
CA GLN A 170 -31.94 24.23 -24.64
C GLN A 170 -32.05 23.32 -23.41
N LEU A 171 -31.71 23.91 -22.25
CA LEU A 171 -32.26 23.52 -20.94
C LEU A 171 -33.79 23.71 -21.04
N ASN A 172 -34.49 22.66 -21.44
CA ASN A 172 -35.93 22.72 -21.65
C ASN A 172 -36.57 22.82 -20.26
N ILE A 173 -37.06 24.01 -19.88
CA ILE A 173 -37.64 24.31 -18.55
C ILE A 173 -38.74 23.29 -18.20
N LEU A 174 -39.49 22.81 -19.21
CA LEU A 174 -40.48 21.74 -19.06
C LEU A 174 -39.89 20.43 -18.51
N VAL A 175 -38.71 20.02 -18.98
CA VAL A 175 -38.05 18.78 -18.54
C VAL A 175 -37.55 18.91 -17.10
N GLN A 176 -37.15 20.10 -16.68
CA GLN A 176 -36.74 20.35 -15.29
C GLN A 176 -37.95 20.39 -14.35
N GLN A 177 -39.06 21.00 -14.77
CA GLN A 177 -40.31 21.04 -14.02
C GLN A 177 -40.94 19.65 -13.85
N GLU A 178 -40.90 18.80 -14.88
CA GLU A 178 -41.39 17.43 -14.79
C GLU A 178 -40.54 16.56 -13.84
N LYS A 179 -39.21 16.78 -13.82
CA LYS A 179 -38.32 16.13 -12.86
C LYS A 179 -38.61 16.54 -11.42
N GLU A 180 -38.79 17.83 -11.16
CA GLU A 180 -39.14 18.34 -9.83
C GLU A 180 -40.49 17.77 -9.35
N LEU A 181 -41.50 17.74 -10.25
CA LEU A 181 -42.79 17.14 -9.96
C LEU A 181 -42.67 15.63 -9.66
N THR A 182 -41.82 14.92 -10.38
CA THR A 182 -41.55 13.50 -10.17
C THR A 182 -40.93 13.25 -8.79
N GLU A 183 -39.91 14.03 -8.41
CA GLU A 183 -39.27 13.91 -7.08
C GLU A 183 -40.23 14.25 -5.94
N ASN A 184 -41.08 15.28 -6.10
CA ASN A 184 -42.10 15.63 -5.11
C ASN A 184 -43.09 14.48 -4.90
N ILE A 185 -43.57 13.86 -6.00
CA ILE A 185 -44.46 12.69 -5.92
C ILE A 185 -43.74 11.53 -5.23
N LEU A 186 -42.49 11.23 -5.61
CA LEU A 186 -41.71 10.16 -4.98
C LEU A 186 -41.50 10.39 -3.48
N SER A 187 -41.31 11.63 -3.04
CA SER A 187 -41.23 11.98 -1.61
C SER A 187 -42.53 11.61 -0.88
N VAL A 188 -43.67 12.01 -1.43
CA VAL A 188 -44.99 11.70 -0.85
C VAL A 188 -45.24 10.18 -0.82
N LEU A 189 -44.91 9.47 -1.90
CA LEU A 189 -45.07 8.01 -1.95
C LEU A 189 -44.19 7.31 -0.91
N ARG A 190 -42.95 7.78 -0.69
CA ARG A 190 -42.05 7.24 0.34
C ARG A 190 -42.58 7.47 1.76
N GLU A 191 -43.15 8.65 2.03
CA GLU A 191 -43.80 8.94 3.33
C GLU A 191 -45.02 8.04 3.58
N GLN A 192 -45.76 7.70 2.52
CA GLN A 192 -46.95 6.84 2.58
C GLN A 192 -46.64 5.34 2.45
N ALA A 193 -45.39 4.95 2.25
CA ALA A 193 -45.00 3.58 1.91
C ALA A 193 -45.48 2.55 2.95
N THR A 194 -45.34 2.87 4.25
CA THR A 194 -45.78 2.00 5.35
C THR A 194 -47.30 1.77 5.33
N ASP A 195 -48.06 2.85 5.10
CA ASP A 195 -49.53 2.78 5.01
C ASP A 195 -49.93 1.91 3.80
N SER A 196 -49.28 2.08 2.65
CA SER A 196 -49.50 1.25 1.46
C SER A 196 -49.13 -0.23 1.68
N ILE A 197 -48.03 -0.52 2.38
CA ILE A 197 -47.63 -1.90 2.73
C ILE A 197 -48.73 -2.55 3.60
N MET A 198 -49.20 -1.86 4.63
CA MET A 198 -50.25 -2.39 5.53
C MET A 198 -51.57 -2.68 4.79
N VAL A 199 -51.98 -1.79 3.88
CA VAL A 199 -53.18 -2.00 3.06
C VAL A 199 -53.04 -3.26 2.18
N LEU A 200 -51.87 -3.46 1.58
CA LEU A 200 -51.59 -4.61 0.72
C LEU A 200 -51.47 -5.92 1.51
N GLU A 201 -50.89 -5.90 2.71
CA GLU A 201 -50.90 -7.04 3.62
C GLU A 201 -52.33 -7.40 4.08
N GLY A 202 -53.15 -6.39 4.35
CA GLY A 202 -54.59 -6.58 4.64
C GLY A 202 -55.34 -7.27 3.49
N ALA A 203 -54.99 -6.94 2.24
CA ALA A 203 -55.60 -7.53 1.05
C ALA A 203 -55.34 -9.04 0.92
N LEU A 204 -54.20 -9.54 1.41
CA LEU A 204 -53.84 -10.96 1.39
C LEU A 204 -54.77 -11.81 2.27
N ASN A 205 -55.47 -11.21 3.23
CA ASN A 205 -56.43 -11.92 4.09
C ASN A 205 -57.81 -12.11 3.44
N ILE A 206 -58.08 -11.42 2.33
CA ILE A 206 -59.36 -11.46 1.62
C ILE A 206 -59.34 -12.61 0.62
N LYS A 207 -60.23 -13.60 0.82
CA LYS A 207 -60.39 -14.78 -0.06
C LYS A 207 -61.47 -14.63 -1.13
N LYS A 208 -62.14 -13.47 -1.18
CA LYS A 208 -63.16 -13.17 -2.19
C LYS A 208 -62.49 -12.69 -3.47
N ASP A 209 -63.14 -12.91 -4.60
CA ASP A 209 -62.67 -12.38 -5.88
C ASP A 209 -62.87 -10.86 -5.96
N PHE A 210 -61.99 -10.22 -6.71
CA PHE A 210 -61.96 -8.78 -6.90
C PHE A 210 -62.50 -8.42 -8.28
N TYR A 211 -63.02 -7.20 -8.43
CA TYR A 211 -63.62 -6.73 -9.67
C TYR A 211 -63.00 -5.40 -10.06
N VAL A 212 -62.49 -5.32 -11.29
CA VAL A 212 -61.90 -4.07 -11.82
C VAL A 212 -62.88 -3.34 -12.72
N HIS A 213 -62.80 -2.02 -12.75
CA HIS A 213 -63.59 -1.19 -13.65
C HIS A 213 -63.32 -1.53 -15.12
N THR A 214 -64.38 -1.75 -15.88
CA THR A 214 -64.39 -1.89 -17.35
C THR A 214 -64.95 -0.63 -17.98
N LEU A 215 -64.88 -0.50 -19.30
CA LEU A 215 -65.50 0.63 -20.03
C LEU A 215 -66.98 0.77 -19.66
N ARG A 216 -67.70 -0.36 -19.58
CA ARG A 216 -69.11 -0.42 -19.22
C ARG A 216 -69.38 0.05 -17.79
N THR A 217 -68.56 -0.34 -16.80
CA THR A 217 -68.81 0.10 -15.41
C THR A 217 -68.50 1.59 -15.22
N LEU A 218 -67.52 2.13 -15.95
CA LEU A 218 -67.21 3.55 -15.94
C LEU A 218 -68.31 4.40 -16.58
N ASP A 219 -68.96 3.90 -17.65
CA ASP A 219 -70.12 4.57 -18.24
C ASP A 219 -71.33 4.62 -17.29
N LEU A 220 -71.55 3.54 -16.55
CA LEU A 220 -72.63 3.48 -15.56
C LEU A 220 -72.38 4.42 -14.37
N LEU A 221 -71.13 4.67 -14.00
CA LEU A 221 -70.76 5.64 -12.95
C LEU A 221 -70.91 7.09 -13.41
N ALA A 222 -70.83 7.35 -14.71
CA ALA A 222 -70.92 8.68 -15.31
C ALA A 222 -72.36 9.10 -15.67
N ALA A 223 -73.32 8.18 -15.65
CA ALA A 223 -74.74 8.45 -15.90
C ALA A 223 -75.41 9.18 -14.70
N ASP A 224 -76.42 10.01 -14.98
CA ASP A 224 -77.13 10.77 -13.94
C ASP A 224 -77.78 9.82 -12.91
N PRO A 225 -77.79 10.18 -11.59
CA PRO A 225 -78.28 9.31 -10.51
C PRO A 225 -79.73 8.83 -10.68
N SER A 226 -80.53 9.51 -11.52
CA SER A 226 -81.92 9.20 -11.83
C SER A 226 -82.10 8.04 -12.84
N THR A 227 -81.03 7.56 -13.47
CA THR A 227 -81.04 6.48 -14.48
C THR A 227 -80.34 5.19 -14.04
N ALA A 228 -79.70 5.19 -12.86
CA ALA A 228 -78.99 4.03 -12.33
C ALA A 228 -79.95 3.13 -11.54
N ASN A 229 -80.23 1.93 -12.06
CA ASN A 229 -81.06 0.91 -11.40
C ASN A 229 -80.35 0.24 -10.21
N GLY A 230 -79.69 0.96 -9.30
CA GLY A 230 -79.01 0.37 -8.12
C GLY A 230 -77.90 -0.67 -8.41
N GLU A 231 -77.65 -0.99 -9.68
CA GLU A 231 -76.71 -2.01 -10.15
C GLU A 231 -75.24 -1.59 -10.02
N THR A 232 -74.95 -0.36 -9.57
CA THR A 232 -73.59 0.23 -9.60
C THR A 232 -72.83 0.14 -8.27
N GLU A 233 -73.49 -0.03 -7.13
CA GLU A 233 -72.82 0.04 -5.81
C GLU A 233 -72.38 -1.33 -5.25
N SER A 234 -72.94 -2.43 -5.77
CA SER A 234 -72.63 -3.81 -5.36
C SER A 234 -72.20 -4.72 -6.53
N SER A 235 -71.93 -4.14 -7.71
CA SER A 235 -71.82 -4.90 -8.96
C SER A 235 -70.58 -5.77 -9.06
N THR A 236 -70.81 -7.06 -9.30
CA THR A 236 -69.84 -8.01 -9.90
C THR A 236 -69.68 -7.80 -11.41
N ALA A 237 -70.20 -6.71 -11.97
CA ALA A 237 -70.16 -6.37 -13.41
C ALA A 237 -68.78 -5.91 -13.92
N GLY A 238 -67.80 -5.74 -13.03
CA GLY A 238 -66.41 -5.48 -13.40
C GLY A 238 -65.70 -6.73 -13.96
N LEU A 239 -64.46 -6.56 -14.43
CA LEU A 239 -63.62 -7.68 -14.81
C LEU A 239 -63.21 -8.45 -13.55
N ARG A 240 -63.61 -9.72 -13.44
CA ARG A 240 -63.31 -10.59 -12.29
C ARG A 240 -61.83 -11.00 -12.29
N ILE A 241 -61.14 -10.75 -11.18
CA ILE A 241 -59.79 -11.22 -10.88
C ILE A 241 -59.88 -12.17 -9.70
N SER A 242 -59.33 -13.39 -9.84
CA SER A 242 -59.33 -14.33 -8.72
C SER A 242 -58.44 -13.83 -7.58
N ALA A 243 -58.78 -14.22 -6.35
CA ALA A 243 -57.96 -13.91 -5.18
C ALA A 243 -56.50 -14.38 -5.37
N ASP A 244 -56.27 -15.57 -5.94
CA ASP A 244 -54.93 -16.12 -6.17
C ASP A 244 -54.10 -15.28 -7.18
N HIS A 245 -54.73 -14.77 -8.24
CA HIS A 245 -54.06 -13.90 -9.22
C HIS A 245 -53.63 -12.58 -8.59
N LEU A 246 -54.48 -11.99 -7.74
CA LEU A 246 -54.16 -10.75 -7.05
C LEU A 246 -53.12 -10.97 -5.95
N HIS A 247 -53.27 -12.04 -5.15
CA HIS A 247 -52.32 -12.39 -4.09
C HIS A 247 -50.94 -12.69 -4.64
N CYS A 248 -50.82 -13.37 -5.78
CA CYS A 248 -49.54 -13.60 -6.44
C CYS A 248 -48.83 -12.27 -6.76
N GLN A 249 -49.55 -11.32 -7.35
CA GLN A 249 -49.03 -10.00 -7.69
C GLN A 249 -48.69 -9.15 -6.45
N VAL A 250 -49.56 -9.17 -5.44
CA VAL A 250 -49.33 -8.44 -4.18
C VAL A 250 -48.13 -9.02 -3.44
N HIS A 251 -47.97 -10.35 -3.39
CA HIS A 251 -46.77 -10.98 -2.84
C HIS A 251 -45.51 -10.60 -3.62
N TYR A 252 -45.56 -10.52 -4.94
CA TYR A 252 -44.43 -10.06 -5.75
C TYR A 252 -44.05 -8.60 -5.44
N ASP A 253 -45.03 -7.70 -5.39
CA ASP A 253 -44.81 -6.27 -5.14
C ASP A 253 -44.32 -6.02 -3.70
N LEU A 254 -44.92 -6.69 -2.70
CA LEU A 254 -44.48 -6.66 -1.29
C LEU A 254 -43.07 -7.24 -1.11
N GLY A 255 -42.73 -8.31 -1.84
CA GLY A 255 -41.37 -8.84 -1.85
C GLY A 255 -40.37 -7.81 -2.37
N GLY A 256 -40.72 -7.07 -3.43
CA GLY A 256 -39.88 -6.03 -4.02
C GLY A 256 -39.57 -4.87 -3.06
N ILE A 257 -40.58 -4.35 -2.36
CA ILE A 257 -40.39 -3.24 -1.41
C ILE A 257 -39.61 -3.69 -0.17
N TYR A 258 -39.90 -4.88 0.38
CA TYR A 258 -39.13 -5.42 1.50
C TYR A 258 -37.68 -5.73 1.12
N PHE A 259 -37.44 -6.20 -0.11
CA PHE A 259 -36.08 -6.39 -0.61
C PHE A 259 -35.29 -5.08 -0.69
N GLN A 260 -35.93 -4.01 -1.16
CA GLN A 260 -35.31 -2.67 -1.23
C GLN A 260 -35.02 -2.09 0.17
N GLN A 261 -35.90 -2.32 1.14
CA GLN A 261 -35.69 -1.93 2.54
C GLN A 261 -34.58 -2.73 3.24
N GLY A 262 -34.31 -3.95 2.77
CA GLY A 262 -33.26 -4.82 3.32
C GLY A 262 -31.85 -4.23 3.24
N CYS A 263 -31.60 -3.27 2.35
CA CYS A 263 -30.35 -2.51 2.30
C CYS A 263 -30.07 -1.75 3.60
N SER A 264 -31.13 -1.26 4.28
CA SER A 264 -31.03 -0.52 5.54
C SER A 264 -31.19 -1.42 6.76
N ASP A 265 -32.03 -2.46 6.67
CA ASP A 265 -32.27 -3.44 7.74
C ASP A 265 -32.21 -4.88 7.20
N PRO A 266 -31.08 -5.60 7.40
CA PRO A 266 -30.90 -6.95 6.89
C PRO A 266 -31.94 -7.97 7.38
N SER A 267 -32.61 -7.74 8.52
CA SER A 267 -33.63 -8.66 9.05
C SER A 267 -34.87 -8.74 8.15
N VAL A 268 -35.12 -7.70 7.35
CA VAL A 268 -36.27 -7.59 6.45
C VAL A 268 -36.15 -8.50 5.23
N TYR A 269 -34.93 -8.96 4.89
CA TYR A 269 -34.74 -9.92 3.79
C TYR A 269 -35.48 -11.25 4.00
N GLU A 270 -35.74 -11.65 5.25
CA GLU A 270 -36.54 -12.83 5.56
C GLU A 270 -38.01 -12.66 5.15
N LYS A 271 -38.59 -11.47 5.42
CA LYS A 271 -39.94 -11.14 4.98
C LYS A 271 -40.01 -11.08 3.45
N ALA A 272 -39.06 -10.41 2.81
CA ALA A 272 -38.97 -10.35 1.35
C ALA A 272 -38.93 -11.76 0.73
N ARG A 273 -38.09 -12.65 1.29
CA ARG A 273 -37.98 -14.06 0.89
C ARG A 273 -39.34 -14.75 0.95
N GLU A 274 -40.03 -14.67 2.08
CA GLU A 274 -41.32 -15.33 2.30
C GLU A 274 -42.40 -14.86 1.31
N HIS A 275 -42.44 -13.55 1.01
CA HIS A 275 -43.33 -13.01 -0.02
C HIS A 275 -42.98 -13.54 -1.42
N PHE A 276 -41.70 -13.58 -1.81
CA PHE A 276 -41.30 -14.17 -3.09
C PHE A 276 -41.57 -15.68 -3.18
N ARG A 277 -41.44 -16.43 -2.07
CA ARG A 277 -41.80 -17.85 -2.00
C ARG A 277 -43.27 -18.06 -2.32
N LYS A 278 -44.15 -17.33 -1.63
CA LYS A 278 -45.60 -17.39 -1.83
C LYS A 278 -46.02 -16.95 -3.23
N ALA A 279 -45.38 -15.91 -3.78
CA ALA A 279 -45.60 -15.51 -5.17
C ALA A 279 -45.27 -16.64 -6.15
N ARG A 280 -44.13 -17.32 -5.97
CA ARG A 280 -43.69 -18.46 -6.81
C ARG A 280 -44.63 -19.65 -6.70
N GLU A 281 -45.08 -20.00 -5.49
CA GLU A 281 -46.02 -21.10 -5.27
C GLU A 281 -47.39 -20.84 -5.88
N LEU A 282 -47.91 -19.62 -5.76
CA LEU A 282 -49.16 -19.22 -6.40
C LEU A 282 -49.01 -19.23 -7.92
N LEU A 283 -47.88 -18.73 -8.45
CA LEU A 283 -47.62 -18.72 -9.89
C LEU A 283 -47.65 -20.12 -10.51
N THR A 284 -47.15 -21.14 -9.82
CA THR A 284 -47.21 -22.54 -10.29
C THR A 284 -48.62 -23.14 -10.31
N LYS A 285 -49.58 -22.54 -9.61
CA LYS A 285 -50.98 -23.02 -9.51
C LYS A 285 -51.93 -22.31 -10.47
N LEU A 286 -51.50 -21.21 -11.09
CA LEU A 286 -52.34 -20.42 -11.99
C LEU A 286 -52.27 -21.00 -13.42
N ASP A 287 -53.43 -21.22 -14.04
CA ASP A 287 -53.50 -21.59 -15.46
C ASP A 287 -52.96 -20.45 -16.33
N SER A 288 -52.27 -20.79 -17.42
CA SER A 288 -51.57 -19.88 -18.34
C SER A 288 -52.54 -19.00 -19.16
N SER A 289 -53.27 -18.13 -18.49
CA SER A 289 -54.05 -17.05 -19.09
C SER A 289 -53.18 -15.78 -19.11
N PRO A 290 -52.58 -15.40 -20.26
CA PRO A 290 -51.53 -14.39 -20.31
C PRO A 290 -51.98 -12.94 -20.03
N SER A 291 -53.28 -12.68 -19.85
CA SER A 291 -53.81 -11.31 -19.84
C SER A 291 -54.04 -10.68 -18.46
N LEU A 292 -53.89 -11.41 -17.34
CA LEU A 292 -54.15 -10.84 -15.99
C LEU A 292 -53.00 -10.96 -14.97
N CYS A 293 -52.00 -11.81 -15.20
CA CYS A 293 -50.86 -11.98 -14.28
C CYS A 293 -49.57 -11.41 -14.89
N CYS A 294 -49.15 -10.23 -14.44
CA CYS A 294 -48.00 -9.51 -15.00
C CYS A 294 -46.71 -9.66 -14.16
N VAL A 295 -46.48 -10.83 -13.56
CA VAL A 295 -45.26 -11.11 -12.78
C VAL A 295 -44.11 -11.52 -13.70
N ASP A 296 -42.92 -10.94 -13.50
CA ASP A 296 -41.70 -11.32 -14.22
C ASP A 296 -41.03 -12.52 -13.53
N GLU A 297 -41.16 -13.70 -14.13
CA GLU A 297 -40.59 -14.96 -13.64
C GLU A 297 -39.08 -14.93 -13.48
N GLN A 298 -38.34 -14.31 -14.41
CA GLN A 298 -36.89 -14.25 -14.37
C GLN A 298 -36.43 -13.35 -13.21
N ARG A 299 -37.07 -12.20 -13.06
CA ARG A 299 -36.78 -11.28 -11.96
C ARG A 299 -37.17 -11.87 -10.60
N LEU A 300 -38.29 -12.59 -10.53
CA LEU A 300 -38.70 -13.32 -9.32
C LEU A 300 -37.66 -14.38 -8.92
N ALA A 301 -37.16 -15.17 -9.89
CA ALA A 301 -36.12 -16.16 -9.65
C ALA A 301 -34.81 -15.51 -9.15
N GLY A 302 -34.44 -14.36 -9.72
CA GLY A 302 -33.28 -13.56 -9.27
C GLY A 302 -33.43 -13.08 -7.83
N TYR A 303 -34.55 -12.44 -7.48
CA TYR A 303 -34.81 -11.99 -6.12
C TYR A 303 -34.84 -13.13 -5.11
N TRP A 304 -35.49 -14.24 -5.45
CA TRP A 304 -35.52 -15.43 -4.61
C TRP A 304 -34.11 -15.96 -4.30
N SER A 305 -33.26 -16.07 -5.33
CA SER A 305 -31.87 -16.51 -5.16
C SER A 305 -31.03 -15.53 -4.33
N ALA A 306 -31.23 -14.23 -4.52
CA ALA A 306 -30.53 -13.19 -3.74
C ALA A 306 -30.93 -13.25 -2.27
N CYS A 307 -32.23 -13.25 -1.96
CA CYS A 307 -32.77 -13.41 -0.62
C CYS A 307 -32.24 -14.67 0.06
N LYS A 308 -32.24 -15.83 -0.63
CA LYS A 308 -31.72 -17.10 -0.10
C LYS A 308 -30.25 -17.00 0.33
N THR A 309 -29.44 -16.29 -0.45
CA THR A 309 -28.02 -16.08 -0.14
C THR A 309 -27.85 -15.17 1.07
N LEU A 310 -28.63 -14.10 1.17
CA LEU A 310 -28.58 -13.10 2.23
C LEU A 310 -29.13 -13.60 3.58
N THR A 311 -30.22 -14.37 3.58
CA THR A 311 -30.84 -14.91 4.81
C THR A 311 -30.24 -16.25 5.25
N GLY A 312 -29.45 -16.89 4.38
CA GLY A 312 -28.72 -18.11 4.66
C GLY A 312 -29.54 -19.38 4.94
N ALA A 313 -30.81 -19.38 4.59
CA ALA A 313 -31.69 -20.52 4.77
C ALA A 313 -31.54 -21.54 3.63
N SER A 314 -31.25 -22.79 4.00
CA SER A 314 -31.20 -23.93 3.07
C SER A 314 -32.54 -24.66 3.10
N ASP A 315 -33.28 -24.66 1.99
CA ASP A 315 -34.44 -25.55 1.85
C ASP A 315 -33.95 -27.00 1.64
N PRO A 316 -34.48 -27.99 2.37
CA PRO A 316 -34.06 -29.39 2.26
C PRO A 316 -34.47 -30.07 0.94
N SER A 317 -35.21 -29.39 0.06
CA SER A 317 -35.79 -29.97 -1.16
C SER A 317 -35.08 -29.62 -2.48
N GLU A 318 -34.03 -28.78 -2.48
CA GLU A 318 -33.27 -28.42 -3.69
C GLU A 318 -31.80 -28.86 -3.58
N SER A 319 -31.43 -29.93 -4.28
CA SER A 319 -30.09 -30.54 -4.26
C SER A 319 -29.04 -29.87 -5.16
N GLN A 320 -29.33 -28.69 -5.74
CA GLN A 320 -28.39 -27.98 -6.62
C GLN A 320 -28.22 -26.52 -6.20
N HIS A 321 -27.22 -26.25 -5.35
CA HIS A 321 -26.73 -24.88 -5.17
C HIS A 321 -25.95 -24.45 -6.41
N THR A 322 -26.21 -23.25 -6.92
CA THR A 322 -25.36 -22.60 -7.92
C THR A 322 -23.92 -22.48 -7.41
N PRO A 323 -22.88 -22.46 -8.27
CA PRO A 323 -21.48 -22.33 -7.83
C PRO A 323 -21.24 -21.14 -6.89
N TYR A 324 -21.92 -20.02 -7.15
CA TYR A 324 -21.90 -18.84 -6.28
C TYR A 324 -22.53 -19.12 -4.90
N GLY A 325 -23.69 -19.76 -4.86
CA GLY A 325 -24.36 -20.12 -3.61
C GLY A 325 -23.55 -21.10 -2.75
N GLN A 326 -22.76 -21.98 -3.38
CA GLN A 326 -21.84 -22.88 -2.66
C GLN A 326 -20.70 -22.10 -1.99
N ILE A 327 -20.06 -21.18 -2.72
CA ILE A 327 -18.97 -20.35 -2.18
C ILE A 327 -19.46 -19.45 -1.05
N SER A 328 -20.61 -18.81 -1.22
CA SER A 328 -21.22 -18.01 -0.15
C SER A 328 -21.57 -18.85 1.08
N CYS A 329 -21.97 -20.11 0.91
CA CYS A 329 -22.21 -21.03 2.01
C CYS A 329 -20.91 -21.36 2.78
N PHE A 330 -19.82 -21.65 2.06
CA PHE A 330 -18.50 -21.91 2.68
C PHE A 330 -17.99 -20.69 3.44
N MET A 331 -18.12 -19.50 2.86
CA MET A 331 -17.75 -18.24 3.51
C MET A 331 -18.53 -17.98 4.80
N ARG A 332 -19.84 -18.27 4.81
CA ARG A 332 -20.69 -18.11 6.01
C ARG A 332 -20.37 -19.14 7.10
N ASN A 333 -20.14 -20.39 6.71
CA ASN A 333 -19.87 -21.48 7.66
C ASN A 333 -18.40 -21.54 8.12
N HIS A 334 -17.55 -20.60 7.66
CA HIS A 334 -16.10 -20.60 7.88
C HIS A 334 -15.39 -21.90 7.42
N ASP A 335 -15.96 -22.59 6.43
CA ASP A 335 -15.36 -23.79 5.85
C ASP A 335 -14.38 -23.42 4.73
N TYR A 336 -13.23 -22.87 5.15
CA TYR A 336 -12.20 -22.42 4.23
C TYR A 336 -11.51 -23.57 3.49
N GLY A 337 -11.55 -24.79 4.03
CA GLY A 337 -11.02 -25.98 3.35
C GLY A 337 -11.84 -26.31 2.10
N ALA A 338 -13.16 -26.37 2.22
CA ALA A 338 -14.05 -26.57 1.08
C ALA A 338 -13.98 -25.42 0.06
N LEU A 339 -13.77 -24.19 0.52
CA LEU A 339 -13.56 -23.03 -0.34
C LEU A 339 -12.33 -23.17 -1.23
N ILE A 340 -11.18 -23.54 -0.66
CA ILE A 340 -9.93 -23.73 -1.40
C ILE A 340 -10.10 -24.86 -2.43
N GLU A 341 -10.72 -25.98 -2.04
CA GLU A 341 -11.00 -27.09 -2.94
C GLU A 341 -11.91 -26.70 -4.11
N ALA A 342 -12.91 -25.84 -3.86
CA ALA A 342 -13.75 -25.30 -4.92
C ALA A 342 -12.95 -24.45 -5.92
N PHE A 343 -12.01 -23.63 -5.45
CA PHE A 343 -11.14 -22.80 -6.31
C PHE A 343 -10.18 -23.66 -7.15
N ILE A 344 -9.60 -24.72 -6.56
CA ILE A 344 -8.74 -25.67 -7.28
C ILE A 344 -9.54 -26.38 -8.38
N ARG A 345 -10.77 -26.83 -8.07
CA ARG A 345 -11.64 -27.47 -9.06
C ARG A 345 -12.04 -26.50 -10.17
N ASP A 346 -12.29 -25.24 -9.82
CA ASP A 346 -12.67 -24.21 -10.78
C ASP A 346 -11.55 -23.84 -11.76
N ASN A 347 -10.27 -24.03 -11.40
CA ASN A 347 -9.16 -23.92 -12.36
C ASN A 347 -9.34 -24.86 -13.57
N VAL A 348 -10.06 -25.97 -13.38
CA VAL A 348 -10.41 -26.94 -14.43
C VAL A 348 -11.75 -26.60 -15.09
N THR A 349 -12.80 -26.29 -14.33
CA THR A 349 -14.15 -26.09 -14.91
C THR A 349 -14.36 -24.71 -15.54
N SER A 350 -13.60 -23.69 -15.11
CA SER A 350 -13.74 -22.30 -15.58
C SER A 350 -15.16 -21.74 -15.42
N SER A 351 -15.85 -22.17 -14.36
CA SER A 351 -17.25 -21.83 -14.09
C SER A 351 -17.43 -20.47 -13.41
N LEU A 352 -16.40 -20.01 -12.70
CA LEU A 352 -16.43 -18.74 -11.98
C LEU A 352 -15.69 -17.64 -12.77
N PRO A 353 -16.23 -16.42 -12.84
CA PRO A 353 -15.51 -15.24 -13.31
C PRO A 353 -14.34 -14.90 -12.38
N ASN A 354 -13.20 -14.50 -12.95
CA ASN A 354 -12.05 -14.12 -12.13
C ASN A 354 -12.33 -12.93 -11.23
N SER A 355 -13.16 -11.97 -11.66
CA SER A 355 -13.55 -10.81 -10.83
C SER A 355 -14.20 -11.25 -9.53
N PHE A 356 -15.04 -12.29 -9.56
CA PHE A 356 -15.65 -12.86 -8.37
C PHE A 356 -14.61 -13.54 -7.47
N ARG A 357 -13.71 -14.33 -8.03
CA ARG A 357 -12.63 -15.00 -7.27
C ARG A 357 -11.71 -14.01 -6.56
N HIS A 358 -11.35 -12.93 -7.24
CA HIS A 358 -10.54 -11.85 -6.65
C HIS A 358 -11.33 -11.07 -5.60
N SER A 359 -12.63 -10.86 -5.78
CA SER A 359 -13.48 -10.21 -4.77
C SER A 359 -13.50 -10.99 -3.46
N ILE A 360 -13.56 -12.33 -3.52
CA ILE A 360 -13.52 -13.18 -2.32
C ILE A 360 -12.15 -13.11 -1.63
N GLU A 361 -11.06 -13.15 -2.41
CA GLU A 361 -9.71 -12.98 -1.86
C GLU A 361 -9.55 -11.62 -1.17
N LEU A 362 -10.02 -10.54 -1.80
CA LEU A 362 -9.99 -9.19 -1.22
C LEU A 362 -10.82 -9.08 0.06
N GLU A 363 -11.99 -9.72 0.13
CA GLU A 363 -12.81 -9.75 1.35
C GLU A 363 -12.06 -10.41 2.51
N LEU A 364 -11.40 -11.54 2.26
CA LEU A 364 -10.62 -12.26 3.29
C LEU A 364 -9.34 -11.50 3.68
N LEU A 365 -8.66 -10.88 2.72
CA LEU A 365 -7.52 -9.99 3.01
C LEU A 365 -7.94 -8.79 3.85
N HIS A 366 -9.13 -8.23 3.61
CA HIS A 366 -9.66 -7.16 4.44
C HIS A 366 -9.92 -7.63 5.88
N LYS A 367 -10.49 -8.82 6.07
CA LYS A 367 -10.66 -9.42 7.42
C LYS A 367 -9.33 -9.72 8.11
N LEU A 368 -8.32 -10.15 7.36
CA LEU A 368 -6.95 -10.33 7.88
C LEU A 368 -6.35 -8.99 8.35
N GLN A 369 -6.52 -7.91 7.59
CA GLN A 369 -6.09 -6.56 7.99
C GLN A 369 -6.81 -6.05 9.24
N GLN A 370 -8.05 -6.49 9.47
CA GLN A 370 -8.82 -6.20 10.68
C GLN A 370 -8.36 -7.02 11.91
N GLY A 371 -7.45 -7.99 11.75
CA GLY A 371 -6.75 -8.66 12.85
C GLY A 371 -6.93 -10.18 12.95
N ASP A 372 -7.69 -10.81 12.06
CA ASP A 372 -7.88 -12.27 12.09
C ASP A 372 -6.71 -13.02 11.43
N ARG A 373 -5.68 -13.32 12.24
CA ARG A 373 -4.47 -14.02 11.80
C ARG A 373 -4.71 -15.47 11.35
N ALA A 374 -5.83 -16.09 11.70
CA ALA A 374 -6.12 -17.46 11.26
C ALA A 374 -6.40 -17.53 9.74
N LEU A 375 -6.73 -16.40 9.12
CA LEU A 375 -7.00 -16.29 7.69
C LEU A 375 -5.73 -16.12 6.83
N GLU A 376 -4.56 -15.92 7.43
CA GLU A 376 -3.32 -15.68 6.69
C GLU A 376 -2.97 -16.87 5.76
N GLU A 377 -3.02 -18.09 6.29
CA GLU A 377 -2.78 -19.31 5.49
C GLU A 377 -3.83 -19.49 4.39
N VAL A 378 -5.09 -19.16 4.68
CA VAL A 378 -6.20 -19.24 3.72
C VAL A 378 -5.99 -18.23 2.59
N CYS A 379 -5.63 -16.98 2.90
CA CYS A 379 -5.34 -15.94 1.92
C CYS A 379 -4.16 -16.33 1.03
N HIS A 380 -3.08 -16.88 1.61
CA HIS A 380 -1.94 -17.37 0.84
C HIS A 380 -2.35 -18.49 -0.13
N LYS A 381 -3.16 -19.46 0.33
CA LYS A 381 -3.65 -20.56 -0.52
C LYS A 381 -4.57 -20.07 -1.63
N LEU A 382 -5.47 -19.13 -1.35
CA LEU A 382 -6.35 -18.54 -2.36
C LEU A 382 -5.59 -17.70 -3.39
N CYS A 383 -4.61 -16.91 -2.94
CA CYS A 383 -3.70 -16.14 -3.80
C CYS A 383 -2.96 -17.08 -4.78
N VAL A 384 -2.46 -18.22 -4.29
CA VAL A 384 -1.86 -19.27 -5.14
C VAL A 384 -2.88 -19.84 -6.14
N CYS A 385 -4.11 -20.13 -5.72
CA CYS A 385 -5.15 -20.66 -6.60
C CYS A 385 -5.52 -19.66 -7.72
N ASN A 386 -5.60 -18.36 -7.39
CA ASN A 386 -5.90 -17.31 -8.35
C ASN A 386 -4.71 -17.04 -9.28
N ALA A 387 -3.47 -17.05 -8.80
CA ALA A 387 -2.29 -16.94 -9.64
C ALA A 387 -2.20 -18.06 -10.69
N VAL A 388 -2.52 -19.30 -10.30
CA VAL A 388 -2.59 -20.44 -11.22
C VAL A 388 -3.72 -20.26 -12.24
N ARG A 389 -4.88 -19.74 -11.81
CA ARG A 389 -6.01 -19.44 -12.69
C ARG A 389 -5.63 -18.39 -13.74
N ASP A 390 -5.05 -17.28 -13.31
CA ASP A 390 -4.62 -16.17 -14.17
C ASP A 390 -3.56 -16.64 -15.17
N ALA A 391 -2.59 -17.45 -14.73
CA ALA A 391 -1.57 -18.03 -15.60
C ALA A 391 -2.19 -18.90 -16.72
N LEU A 392 -3.20 -19.71 -16.40
CA LEU A 392 -3.88 -20.57 -17.39
C LEU A 392 -4.71 -19.75 -18.39
N GLU A 393 -5.34 -18.67 -17.94
CA GLU A 393 -6.05 -17.75 -18.84
C GLU A 393 -5.08 -16.89 -19.66
N GLY A 394 -3.83 -16.72 -19.21
CA GLY A 394 -2.84 -15.84 -19.83
C GLY A 394 -2.96 -14.40 -19.34
N GLY A 395 -3.54 -14.20 -18.17
CA GLY A 395 -3.59 -12.92 -17.47
C GLY A 395 -2.28 -12.59 -16.76
N VAL A 396 -2.21 -11.37 -16.22
CA VAL A 396 -1.06 -10.90 -15.43
C VAL A 396 -1.21 -11.40 -14.00
N LEU A 397 -0.13 -11.90 -13.41
CA LEU A 397 -0.11 -12.36 -12.03
C LEU A 397 -0.28 -11.18 -11.06
N SER A 398 -1.12 -11.35 -10.05
CA SER A 398 -1.36 -10.34 -9.01
C SER A 398 -0.09 -9.91 -8.26
N VAL A 399 -0.06 -8.66 -7.78
CA VAL A 399 1.01 -8.13 -6.91
C VAL A 399 1.09 -8.93 -5.61
N SER A 400 -0.06 -9.36 -5.06
CA SER A 400 -0.12 -10.17 -3.84
C SER A 400 0.66 -11.48 -3.99
N PHE A 401 0.61 -12.09 -5.17
CA PHE A 401 1.36 -13.31 -5.46
C PHE A 401 2.87 -13.04 -5.55
N HIS A 402 3.27 -11.92 -6.16
CA HIS A 402 4.69 -11.52 -6.21
C HIS A 402 5.24 -11.25 -4.81
N GLN A 403 4.46 -10.60 -3.93
CA GLN A 403 4.84 -10.37 -2.54
C GLN A 403 5.00 -11.68 -1.77
N LEU A 404 4.09 -12.64 -1.97
CA LEU A 404 4.17 -13.98 -1.37
C LEU A 404 5.44 -14.73 -1.80
N LEU A 405 5.92 -14.52 -3.03
CA LEU A 405 7.12 -15.16 -3.57
C LEU A 405 8.45 -14.48 -3.18
N LEU A 406 8.45 -13.33 -2.50
CA LEU A 406 9.69 -12.69 -2.01
C LEU A 406 10.38 -13.53 -0.93
N LYS A 407 9.61 -14.13 -0.03
CA LYS A 407 10.09 -15.04 1.03
C LYS A 407 9.15 -16.24 1.19
N PRO A 408 9.10 -17.15 0.19
CA PRO A 408 8.14 -18.22 0.20
C PRO A 408 8.54 -19.32 1.20
N SER A 409 7.56 -19.94 1.84
CA SER A 409 7.79 -21.11 2.67
C SER A 409 7.82 -22.40 1.82
N LYS A 410 8.47 -23.46 2.34
CA LYS A 410 8.43 -24.80 1.72
C LYS A 410 6.99 -25.28 1.50
N ASN A 411 6.08 -25.00 2.44
CA ASN A 411 4.67 -25.38 2.36
C ASN A 411 3.96 -24.61 1.24
N THR A 412 4.25 -23.32 1.07
CA THR A 412 3.70 -22.48 -0.01
C THR A 412 4.10 -23.02 -1.38
N ILE A 413 5.37 -23.38 -1.58
CA ILE A 413 5.85 -23.95 -2.85
C ILE A 413 5.27 -25.34 -3.09
N SER A 414 5.20 -26.19 -2.06
CA SER A 414 4.56 -27.51 -2.18
C SER A 414 3.10 -27.40 -2.58
N PHE A 415 2.34 -26.50 -1.96
CA PHE A 415 0.94 -26.26 -2.28
C PHE A 415 0.77 -25.66 -3.70
N LEU A 416 1.63 -24.72 -4.11
CA LEU A 416 1.66 -24.19 -5.47
C LEU A 416 1.82 -25.31 -6.51
N LEU A 417 2.76 -26.23 -6.29
CA LEU A 417 3.01 -27.36 -7.19
C LEU A 417 1.83 -28.35 -7.20
N GLU A 418 1.19 -28.58 -6.04
CA GLU A 418 -0.03 -29.38 -5.94
C GLU A 418 -1.17 -28.76 -6.78
N VAL A 419 -1.45 -27.47 -6.60
CA VAL A 419 -2.50 -26.75 -7.34
C VAL A 419 -2.20 -26.76 -8.84
N CYS A 420 -0.95 -26.54 -9.25
CA CYS A 420 -0.53 -26.65 -10.65
C CYS A 420 -0.83 -28.04 -11.22
N THR A 421 -0.55 -29.11 -10.45
CA THR A 421 -0.75 -30.50 -10.89
C THR A 421 -2.22 -30.83 -11.05
N ARG A 422 -3.05 -30.41 -10.09
CA ARG A 422 -4.49 -30.64 -10.14
C ARG A 422 -5.20 -29.81 -11.21
N SER A 423 -4.60 -28.69 -11.62
CA SER A 423 -5.15 -27.80 -12.65
C SER A 423 -4.78 -28.20 -14.09
N VAL A 424 -3.74 -29.04 -14.25
CA VAL A 424 -3.31 -29.62 -15.54
C VAL A 424 -3.74 -31.08 -15.60
N ASP A 425 -4.95 -31.30 -16.11
CA ASP A 425 -5.45 -32.65 -16.37
C ASP A 425 -4.68 -33.31 -17.54
N LYS A 426 -4.42 -34.62 -17.41
CA LYS A 426 -3.58 -35.39 -18.35
C LYS A 426 -4.29 -35.76 -19.64
N GLU A 427 -5.62 -35.91 -19.63
CA GLU A 427 -6.37 -36.47 -20.75
C GLU A 427 -7.12 -35.44 -21.62
N HIS A 428 -7.44 -34.24 -21.11
CA HIS A 428 -8.44 -33.35 -21.76
C HIS A 428 -8.11 -31.86 -21.86
N ARG A 429 -6.83 -31.43 -21.78
CA ARG A 429 -6.46 -30.00 -21.87
C ARG A 429 -5.59 -29.68 -23.10
N SER A 430 -5.86 -28.53 -23.73
CA SER A 430 -5.18 -28.06 -24.93
C SER A 430 -3.67 -27.85 -24.72
N GLU A 431 -2.89 -28.09 -25.77
CA GLU A 431 -1.43 -27.87 -25.79
C GLU A 431 -1.04 -26.44 -25.38
N THR A 432 -1.91 -25.47 -25.63
CA THR A 432 -1.73 -24.07 -25.20
C THR A 432 -1.67 -23.92 -23.69
N ASN A 433 -2.49 -24.64 -22.93
CA ASN A 433 -2.55 -24.53 -21.46
C ASN A 433 -1.34 -25.18 -20.81
N LYS A 434 -0.84 -26.29 -21.40
CA LYS A 434 0.41 -26.92 -20.99
C LYS A 434 1.60 -25.97 -21.15
N ARG A 435 1.68 -25.26 -22.28
CA ARG A 435 2.71 -24.23 -22.52
C ARG A 435 2.61 -23.06 -21.55
N LYS A 436 1.41 -22.54 -21.28
CA LYS A 436 1.21 -21.47 -20.28
C LYS A 436 1.66 -21.90 -18.88
N MET A 437 1.32 -23.13 -18.48
CA MET A 437 1.79 -23.68 -17.20
C MET A 437 3.30 -23.87 -17.15
N ALA A 438 3.92 -24.36 -18.23
CA ALA A 438 5.38 -24.47 -18.34
C ALA A 438 6.07 -23.11 -18.13
N LEU A 439 5.56 -22.07 -18.78
CA LEU A 439 6.06 -20.70 -18.64
C LEU A 439 5.87 -20.16 -17.22
N PHE A 440 4.73 -20.44 -16.60
CA PHE A 440 4.46 -20.05 -15.21
C PHE A 440 5.45 -20.70 -14.24
N ILE A 441 5.63 -22.02 -14.32
CA ILE A 441 6.57 -22.76 -13.47
C ILE A 441 8.01 -22.28 -13.69
N LYS A 442 8.42 -22.05 -14.95
CA LYS A 442 9.72 -21.48 -15.28
C LYS A 442 9.93 -20.10 -14.63
N THR A 443 8.91 -19.24 -14.68
CA THR A 443 8.96 -17.90 -14.09
C THR A 443 9.05 -17.95 -12.57
N VAL A 444 8.28 -18.84 -11.93
CA VAL A 444 8.37 -19.06 -10.48
C VAL A 444 9.78 -19.51 -10.10
N CYS A 445 10.34 -20.51 -10.79
CA CYS A 445 11.66 -21.04 -10.49
C CYS A 445 12.77 -19.97 -10.63
N ASN A 446 12.71 -19.13 -11.67
CA ASN A 446 13.66 -18.04 -11.87
C ASN A 446 13.61 -16.94 -10.80
N ARG A 447 12.48 -16.77 -10.09
CA ARG A 447 12.32 -15.75 -9.06
C ARG A 447 12.76 -16.20 -7.66
N LEU A 448 13.03 -17.50 -7.48
CA LEU A 448 13.43 -18.04 -6.18
C LEU A 448 14.94 -17.81 -5.98
N GLU A 449 15.28 -16.96 -5.00
CA GLU A 449 16.67 -16.75 -4.58
C GLU A 449 17.22 -17.94 -3.77
N ASP A 450 16.36 -18.61 -3.01
CA ASP A 450 16.73 -19.81 -2.24
C ASP A 450 16.86 -21.03 -3.16
N VAL A 451 18.11 -21.47 -3.31
CA VAL A 451 18.54 -22.64 -4.06
C VAL A 451 17.77 -23.90 -3.67
N SER A 452 17.46 -24.08 -2.39
CA SER A 452 16.77 -25.28 -1.90
C SER A 452 15.31 -25.34 -2.37
N LEU A 453 14.63 -24.19 -2.42
CA LEU A 453 13.26 -24.07 -2.94
C LEU A 453 13.24 -24.18 -4.46
N ALA A 454 14.24 -23.60 -5.14
CA ALA A 454 14.37 -23.72 -6.58
C ALA A 454 14.63 -25.19 -7.00
N PHE A 455 15.42 -25.94 -6.22
CA PHE A 455 15.58 -27.39 -6.40
C PHE A 455 14.27 -28.15 -6.18
N MET A 456 13.45 -27.77 -5.20
CA MET A 456 12.12 -28.37 -4.99
C MET A 456 11.21 -28.20 -6.22
N VAL A 457 11.22 -27.02 -6.85
CA VAL A 457 10.45 -26.77 -8.08
C VAL A 457 11.02 -27.55 -9.27
N SER A 458 12.34 -27.53 -9.47
CA SER A 458 12.99 -28.19 -10.62
C SER A 458 12.92 -29.72 -10.57
N SER A 459 12.86 -30.31 -9.37
CA SER A 459 12.70 -31.76 -9.18
C SER A 459 11.24 -32.22 -9.30
N HIS A 460 10.28 -31.30 -9.38
CA HIS A 460 8.87 -31.64 -9.45
C HIS A 460 8.49 -32.23 -10.82
N LYS A 461 7.56 -33.19 -10.81
CA LYS A 461 7.13 -33.93 -12.00
C LYS A 461 6.69 -33.03 -13.16
N LEU A 462 5.89 -32.00 -12.88
CA LEU A 462 5.43 -31.06 -13.91
C LEU A 462 6.57 -30.28 -14.57
N PHE A 463 7.60 -29.92 -13.81
CA PHE A 463 8.77 -29.23 -14.35
C PHE A 463 9.49 -30.12 -15.36
N MET A 464 9.62 -31.41 -15.02
CA MET A 464 10.25 -32.41 -15.88
C MET A 464 9.41 -32.78 -17.10
N GLU A 465 8.09 -32.79 -17.00
CA GLU A 465 7.18 -33.17 -18.10
C GLU A 465 6.85 -32.01 -19.06
N LEU A 466 6.77 -30.77 -18.56
CA LEU A 466 6.26 -29.62 -19.34
C LEU A 466 7.34 -28.76 -20.00
N LEU A 467 8.54 -28.67 -19.41
CA LEU A 467 9.64 -27.88 -19.97
C LEU A 467 10.48 -28.72 -20.95
N GLN A 468 11.07 -28.06 -21.95
CA GLN A 468 12.04 -28.69 -22.85
C GLN A 468 13.40 -28.87 -22.17
N ASP A 469 14.15 -29.90 -22.57
CA ASP A 469 15.42 -30.26 -21.91
C ASP A 469 16.49 -29.16 -22.00
N GLU A 470 16.52 -28.40 -23.10
CA GLU A 470 17.45 -27.26 -23.24
C GLU A 470 17.12 -26.15 -22.24
N GLU A 471 15.83 -25.85 -22.02
CA GLU A 471 15.39 -24.84 -21.07
C GLU A 471 15.72 -25.25 -19.63
N LYS A 472 15.56 -26.54 -19.29
CA LYS A 472 15.94 -27.09 -17.98
C LYS A 472 17.44 -26.93 -17.73
N LYS A 473 18.26 -27.22 -18.74
CA LYS A 473 19.72 -27.13 -18.66
C LYS A 473 20.17 -25.69 -18.41
N ILE A 474 19.65 -24.74 -19.18
CA ILE A 474 19.95 -23.30 -19.01
C ILE A 474 19.57 -22.85 -17.60
N LEU A 475 18.38 -23.21 -17.13
CA LEU A 475 17.89 -22.79 -15.82
C LEU A 475 18.72 -23.39 -14.67
N MET A 476 19.05 -24.68 -14.73
CA MET A 476 19.93 -25.32 -13.76
C MET A 476 21.34 -24.73 -13.75
N GLU A 477 21.88 -24.36 -14.92
CA GLU A 477 23.20 -23.73 -15.03
C GLU A 477 23.20 -22.33 -14.43
N GLN A 478 22.15 -21.53 -14.68
CA GLN A 478 21.96 -20.22 -14.05
C GLN A 478 21.90 -20.33 -12.53
N MET A 479 21.12 -21.27 -11.98
CA MET A 479 21.05 -21.52 -10.53
C MET A 479 22.39 -21.95 -9.94
N ARG A 480 23.17 -22.78 -10.65
CA ARG A 480 24.51 -23.17 -10.18
C ARG A 480 25.47 -21.99 -10.17
N LYS A 481 25.39 -21.10 -11.15
CA LYS A 481 26.24 -19.89 -11.22
C LYS A 481 25.91 -18.88 -10.13
N SER A 482 24.63 -18.65 -9.83
CA SER A 482 24.21 -17.73 -8.76
C SER A 482 24.62 -18.20 -7.36
N SER A 483 24.97 -19.49 -7.20
CA SER A 483 25.20 -20.12 -5.89
C SER A 483 26.58 -20.78 -5.78
N ALA A 484 27.48 -20.50 -6.71
CA ALA A 484 28.80 -21.13 -6.74
C ALA A 484 29.64 -20.66 -5.56
N THR A 485 29.95 -21.57 -4.64
CA THR A 485 30.96 -21.36 -3.60
C THR A 485 32.33 -21.77 -4.15
N VAL A 486 33.23 -20.79 -4.29
CA VAL A 486 34.60 -21.05 -4.74
C VAL A 486 35.49 -21.28 -3.52
N ASN A 487 36.00 -22.51 -3.38
CA ASN A 487 36.98 -22.83 -2.34
C ASN A 487 38.36 -22.36 -2.78
N LEU A 488 38.87 -21.29 -2.14
CA LEU A 488 40.22 -20.79 -2.34
C LEU A 488 41.18 -21.41 -1.31
N SER A 489 42.41 -21.73 -1.74
CA SER A 489 43.46 -22.18 -0.81
C SER A 489 44.11 -20.98 -0.12
N ALA A 490 44.12 -20.97 1.21
CA ALA A 490 44.83 -19.98 2.01
C ALA A 490 46.31 -20.33 2.28
N LYS A 491 46.75 -21.55 1.93
CA LYS A 491 48.13 -22.00 2.20
C LYS A 491 49.08 -21.44 1.13
N PRO A 492 50.19 -20.76 1.53
CA PRO A 492 51.24 -20.39 0.59
C PRO A 492 51.85 -21.64 -0.03
N LEU A 493 52.28 -21.55 -1.30
CA LEU A 493 52.90 -22.66 -2.04
C LEU A 493 54.19 -23.12 -1.32
N PRO A 494 54.28 -24.37 -0.83
CA PRO A 494 55.52 -24.89 -0.28
C PRO A 494 56.44 -25.27 -1.44
N SER A 495 57.49 -24.48 -1.70
CA SER A 495 58.44 -24.72 -2.79
C SER A 495 59.68 -25.54 -2.38
N PHE A 496 59.74 -26.04 -1.13
CA PHE A 496 60.91 -26.72 -0.58
C PHE A 496 60.57 -28.14 -0.11
N TYR A 497 61.53 -29.07 -0.28
CA TYR A 497 61.44 -30.46 0.14
C TYR A 497 61.65 -30.58 1.66
N ASP A 498 60.92 -31.47 2.35
CA ASP A 498 60.92 -31.58 3.82
C ASP A 498 62.26 -32.04 4.44
N ILE A 499 63.19 -32.58 3.65
CA ILE A 499 64.52 -33.02 4.13
C ILE A 499 65.59 -32.54 3.15
N PRO A 500 66.09 -31.31 3.28
CA PRO A 500 67.21 -30.85 2.48
C PRO A 500 68.50 -31.55 2.90
N ALA A 501 69.28 -32.04 1.92
CA ALA A 501 70.53 -32.77 2.15
C ALA A 501 71.67 -31.92 2.74
N SER A 502 71.50 -30.60 2.82
CA SER A 502 72.52 -29.65 3.29
C SER A 502 71.99 -28.77 4.43
N ALA A 503 72.81 -28.59 5.47
CA ALA A 503 72.47 -27.76 6.62
C ALA A 503 72.13 -26.30 6.25
N SER A 504 72.76 -25.72 5.22
CA SER A 504 72.48 -24.36 4.75
C SER A 504 71.06 -24.22 4.21
N VAL A 505 70.60 -25.18 3.39
CA VAL A 505 69.24 -25.20 2.86
C VAL A 505 68.22 -25.46 3.97
N ASN A 506 68.55 -26.31 4.96
CA ASN A 506 67.67 -26.51 6.12
C ASN A 506 67.49 -25.22 6.93
N ILE A 507 68.59 -24.51 7.22
CA ILE A 507 68.54 -23.22 7.93
C ILE A 507 67.70 -22.21 7.14
N SER A 508 67.90 -22.09 5.82
CA SER A 508 67.10 -21.17 4.99
C SER A 508 65.62 -21.56 4.91
N GLN A 509 65.29 -22.85 4.92
CA GLN A 509 63.91 -23.33 4.94
C GLN A 509 63.22 -23.01 6.27
N LEU A 510 63.89 -23.25 7.40
CA LEU A 510 63.42 -22.88 8.72
C LEU A 510 63.27 -21.34 8.87
N GLU A 511 64.20 -20.56 8.32
CA GLU A 511 64.08 -19.09 8.28
C GLU A 511 62.86 -18.64 7.46
N GLN A 512 62.58 -19.28 6.33
CA GLN A 512 61.39 -18.97 5.55
C GLN A 512 60.11 -19.38 6.29
N GLN A 513 60.07 -20.55 6.91
CA GLN A 513 58.94 -20.99 7.75
C GLN A 513 58.73 -20.03 8.93
N LEU A 514 59.81 -19.54 9.54
CA LEU A 514 59.77 -18.52 10.58
C LEU A 514 59.17 -17.21 10.08
N ILE A 515 59.50 -16.79 8.85
CA ILE A 515 58.90 -15.60 8.22
C ILE A 515 57.39 -15.78 8.03
N LEU A 516 56.97 -16.92 7.50
CA LEU A 516 55.57 -17.21 7.15
C LEU A 516 54.68 -17.58 8.35
N SER A 517 55.25 -18.10 9.43
CA SER A 517 54.49 -18.54 10.60
C SER A 517 53.95 -17.35 11.42
N LEU A 518 52.71 -17.49 11.89
CA LEU A 518 52.05 -16.59 12.83
C LEU A 518 51.66 -17.27 14.15
N ASP A 519 51.83 -18.60 14.27
CA ASP A 519 51.56 -19.33 15.52
C ASP A 519 52.75 -19.14 16.48
N PRO A 520 52.55 -18.53 17.67
CA PRO A 520 53.62 -18.28 18.63
C PRO A 520 54.39 -19.54 19.03
N ARG A 521 53.69 -20.68 19.16
CA ARG A 521 54.32 -21.95 19.56
C ARG A 521 55.21 -22.52 18.46
N HIS A 522 54.75 -22.44 17.21
CA HIS A 522 55.55 -22.86 16.07
C HIS A 522 56.77 -21.95 15.85
N ILE A 523 56.60 -20.64 16.02
CA ILE A 523 57.71 -19.67 16.01
C ILE A 523 58.77 -20.03 17.06
N GLN A 524 58.35 -20.35 18.29
CA GLN A 524 59.25 -20.76 19.36
C GLN A 524 60.02 -22.06 19.02
N GLN A 525 59.33 -23.06 18.47
CA GLN A 525 59.95 -24.33 18.06
C GLN A 525 61.02 -24.12 16.98
N ILE A 526 60.69 -23.35 15.94
CA ILE A 526 61.64 -23.04 14.85
C ILE A 526 62.87 -22.29 15.40
N LEU A 527 62.68 -21.34 16.32
CA LEU A 527 63.79 -20.60 16.91
C LEU A 527 64.69 -21.47 17.79
N ILE A 528 64.11 -22.41 18.57
CA ILE A 528 64.89 -23.38 19.35
C ILE A 528 65.75 -24.26 18.42
N GLU A 529 65.18 -24.73 17.32
CA GLU A 529 65.90 -25.53 16.32
C GLU A 529 67.02 -24.74 15.65
N LEU A 530 66.74 -23.50 15.21
CA LEU A 530 67.73 -22.62 14.57
C LEU A 530 68.91 -22.29 15.49
N HIS A 531 68.66 -21.95 16.76
CA HIS A 531 69.72 -21.69 17.76
C HIS A 531 70.52 -22.96 18.10
N GLY A 532 69.92 -24.16 17.96
CA GLY A 532 70.64 -25.43 18.07
C GLY A 532 71.57 -25.73 16.89
N MET A 533 71.34 -25.11 15.73
CA MET A 533 72.12 -25.33 14.50
C MET A 533 73.18 -24.26 14.23
N ALA A 534 72.98 -23.00 14.67
CA ALA A 534 73.94 -21.92 14.46
C ALA A 534 73.89 -20.84 15.56
N GLU A 535 75.06 -20.40 16.03
CA GLU A 535 75.21 -19.33 17.03
C GLU A 535 75.22 -17.94 16.38
N ARG A 536 74.05 -17.48 15.91
CA ARG A 536 73.85 -16.12 15.37
C ARG A 536 72.47 -15.55 15.76
N PRO A 537 72.28 -14.22 15.75
CA PRO A 537 70.95 -13.64 15.96
C PRO A 537 70.02 -13.88 14.76
N PHE A 538 68.82 -14.41 15.01
CA PHE A 538 67.79 -14.68 13.99
C PHE A 538 66.72 -13.59 13.90
N TRP A 539 66.70 -12.63 14.83
CA TRP A 539 65.75 -11.51 14.81
C TRP A 539 65.91 -10.55 13.62
N ARG A 540 67.05 -10.59 12.90
CA ARG A 540 67.32 -9.76 11.70
C ARG A 540 67.04 -10.47 10.36
N VAL A 541 66.48 -11.68 10.39
CA VAL A 541 66.23 -12.48 9.18
C VAL A 541 65.31 -11.76 8.18
N ASN A 542 64.42 -10.88 8.65
CA ASN A 542 63.55 -10.08 7.81
C ASN A 542 63.71 -8.59 8.12
N SER A 543 64.06 -7.79 7.11
CA SER A 543 64.22 -6.33 7.26
C SER A 543 62.90 -5.58 7.50
N LYS A 544 61.75 -6.23 7.25
CA LYS A 544 60.41 -5.65 7.48
C LYS A 544 59.93 -5.75 8.93
N TRP A 545 60.66 -6.47 9.79
CA TRP A 545 60.33 -6.57 11.20
C TRP A 545 60.82 -5.33 11.94
N GLU A 546 59.95 -4.33 12.01
CA GLU A 546 60.25 -3.05 12.64
C GLU A 546 59.65 -2.99 14.05
N VAL A 547 60.53 -2.86 15.04
CA VAL A 547 60.16 -2.59 16.44
C VAL A 547 60.55 -1.15 16.78
N PRO A 548 59.69 -0.36 17.46
CA PRO A 548 60.03 1.00 17.88
C PRO A 548 61.34 1.08 18.65
N VAL A 549 62.17 2.08 18.33
CA VAL A 549 63.51 2.29 18.91
C VAL A 549 63.48 2.33 20.44
N ASP A 550 62.40 2.88 20.98
CA ASP A 550 62.07 2.93 22.42
C ASP A 550 62.12 1.56 23.11
N TYR A 551 61.75 0.50 22.40
CA TYR A 551 61.68 -0.87 22.92
C TYR A 551 62.90 -1.69 22.53
N VAL A 552 63.48 -1.44 21.35
CA VAL A 552 64.64 -2.18 20.83
C VAL A 552 65.78 -2.22 21.86
N ASN A 553 66.11 -1.08 22.47
CA ASN A 553 67.21 -1.02 23.44
C ASN A 553 66.96 -1.88 24.69
N VAL A 554 65.70 -1.99 25.13
CA VAL A 554 65.32 -2.80 26.30
C VAL A 554 65.33 -4.29 25.96
N ILE A 555 64.87 -4.64 24.76
CA ILE A 555 64.86 -6.03 24.28
C ILE A 555 66.30 -6.52 24.05
N LEU A 556 67.16 -5.71 23.43
CA LEU A 556 68.54 -6.10 23.14
C LEU A 556 69.42 -6.24 24.39
N ALA A 557 69.00 -5.70 25.54
CA ALA A 557 69.68 -5.88 26.82
C ALA A 557 69.48 -7.27 27.46
N ILE A 558 68.60 -8.12 26.91
CA ILE A 558 68.40 -9.50 27.36
C ILE A 558 69.65 -10.33 27.05
N LYS A 559 70.20 -11.00 28.09
CA LYS A 559 71.43 -11.79 28.00
C LYS A 559 71.26 -13.09 27.22
N ASP A 560 70.11 -13.75 27.37
CA ASP A 560 69.82 -14.99 26.65
C ASP A 560 69.43 -14.70 25.19
N ASN A 561 70.19 -15.25 24.24
CA ASN A 561 70.01 -14.99 22.82
C ASN A 561 68.67 -15.53 22.30
N LEU A 562 68.23 -16.70 22.78
CA LEU A 562 66.96 -17.31 22.35
C LEU A 562 65.76 -16.47 22.82
N THR A 563 65.72 -16.14 24.12
CA THR A 563 64.64 -15.30 24.69
C THR A 563 64.62 -13.92 24.05
N ARG A 564 65.78 -13.32 23.81
CA ARG A 564 65.89 -12.03 23.10
C ARG A 564 65.26 -12.09 21.71
N ASP A 565 65.62 -13.10 20.92
CA ASP A 565 65.13 -13.25 19.54
C ASP A 565 63.63 -13.56 19.52
N LEU A 566 63.15 -14.39 20.44
CA LEU A 566 61.73 -14.73 20.56
C LEU A 566 60.88 -13.51 20.93
N VAL A 567 61.27 -12.73 21.93
CA VAL A 567 60.57 -11.49 22.31
C VAL A 567 60.55 -10.49 21.16
N TYR A 568 61.69 -10.30 20.48
CA TYR A 568 61.75 -9.37 19.34
C TYR A 568 60.81 -9.81 18.21
N ILE A 569 60.84 -11.09 17.83
CA ILE A 569 60.05 -11.61 16.70
C ILE A 569 58.56 -11.60 17.00
N LEU A 570 58.14 -12.02 18.21
CA LEU A 570 56.73 -11.98 18.60
C LEU A 570 56.20 -10.53 18.62
N MET A 571 56.99 -9.58 19.15
CA MET A 571 56.61 -8.17 19.15
C MET A 571 56.54 -7.59 17.73
N ALA A 572 57.55 -7.82 16.90
CA ALA A 572 57.59 -7.32 15.53
C ALA A 572 56.44 -7.88 14.68
N LYS A 573 56.18 -9.19 14.78
CA LYS A 573 55.05 -9.83 14.07
C LYS A 573 53.72 -9.34 14.59
N GLY A 574 53.54 -9.18 15.90
CA GLY A 574 52.28 -8.64 16.45
C GLY A 574 52.02 -7.20 16.02
N LEU A 575 53.04 -6.33 16.03
CA LEU A 575 52.95 -4.97 15.49
C LEU A 575 52.64 -4.97 13.98
N HIS A 576 53.25 -5.87 13.22
CA HIS A 576 52.94 -6.03 11.80
C HIS A 576 51.49 -6.47 11.59
N CYS A 577 50.99 -7.46 12.34
CA CYS A 577 49.60 -7.91 12.29
C CYS A 577 48.62 -6.76 12.60
N ILE A 578 48.92 -5.90 13.58
CA ILE A 578 48.12 -4.70 13.87
C ILE A 578 48.09 -3.74 12.68
N SER A 579 49.23 -3.53 12.00
CA SER A 579 49.30 -2.64 10.84
C SER A 579 48.44 -3.09 9.65
N ILE A 580 48.26 -4.40 9.49
CA ILE A 580 47.41 -5.01 8.45
C ILE A 580 46.00 -5.35 8.94
N LYS A 581 45.62 -4.91 10.16
CA LYS A 581 44.33 -5.16 10.81
C LYS A 581 44.02 -6.64 11.13
N ASP A 582 45.04 -7.49 11.24
CA ASP A 582 44.90 -8.87 11.73
C ASP A 582 45.00 -8.93 13.26
N PHE A 583 43.96 -8.45 13.94
CA PHE A 583 43.93 -8.36 15.40
C PHE A 583 43.88 -9.74 16.08
N ALA A 584 43.37 -10.77 15.38
CA ALA A 584 43.25 -12.12 15.93
C ALA A 584 44.63 -12.74 16.18
N HIS A 585 45.51 -12.73 15.18
CA HIS A 585 46.88 -13.24 15.34
C HIS A 585 47.73 -12.29 16.18
N ALA A 586 47.55 -10.97 16.06
CA ALA A 586 48.25 -9.99 16.91
C ALA A 586 48.02 -10.28 18.40
N ARG A 587 46.78 -10.55 18.80
CA ARG A 587 46.44 -10.91 20.18
C ARG A 587 47.15 -12.18 20.63
N GLN A 588 47.13 -13.25 19.82
CA GLN A 588 47.82 -14.50 20.15
C GLN A 588 49.33 -14.28 20.36
N LEU A 589 49.98 -13.54 19.46
CA LEU A 589 51.40 -13.21 19.52
C LEU A 589 51.74 -12.35 20.75
N PHE A 590 50.96 -11.32 21.03
CA PHE A 590 51.18 -10.44 22.18
C PHE A 590 50.88 -11.12 23.51
N THR A 591 49.86 -11.97 23.61
CA THR A 591 49.59 -12.76 24.82
C THR A 591 50.73 -13.73 25.11
N ALA A 592 51.20 -14.47 24.10
CA ALA A 592 52.34 -15.37 24.26
C ALA A 592 53.63 -14.62 24.67
N CYS A 593 53.87 -13.44 24.06
CA CYS A 593 55.00 -12.61 24.43
C CYS A 593 54.85 -12.04 25.86
N LEU A 594 53.64 -11.67 26.28
CA LEU A 594 53.36 -11.18 27.62
C LEU A 594 53.64 -12.27 28.66
N GLU A 595 53.14 -13.49 28.43
CA GLU A 595 53.39 -14.67 29.28
C GLU A 595 54.91 -14.87 29.45
N LEU A 596 55.66 -14.88 28.35
CA LEU A 596 57.11 -15.03 28.37
C LEU A 596 57.84 -13.95 29.20
N VAL A 597 57.50 -12.67 29.02
CA VAL A 597 58.22 -11.57 29.71
C VAL A 597 57.82 -11.43 31.18
N THR A 598 56.66 -11.96 31.58
CA THR A 598 56.20 -11.89 32.97
C THR A 598 57.14 -12.59 33.94
N GLU A 599 57.89 -13.58 33.47
CA GLU A 599 58.80 -14.38 34.29
C GLU A 599 60.09 -13.66 34.66
N PHE A 600 60.56 -12.71 33.84
CA PHE A 600 61.92 -12.16 33.99
C PHE A 600 62.05 -10.63 33.90
N SER A 601 61.06 -9.90 33.37
CA SER A 601 61.19 -8.44 33.17
C SER A 601 59.88 -7.67 33.42
N PRO A 602 59.73 -6.98 34.57
CA PRO A 602 58.55 -6.15 34.84
C PRO A 602 58.44 -4.96 33.88
N LYS A 603 59.57 -4.47 33.35
CA LYS A 603 59.60 -3.37 32.37
C LYS A 603 59.01 -3.82 31.03
N LEU A 604 59.43 -4.97 30.50
CA LEU A 604 58.87 -5.51 29.25
C LEU A 604 57.43 -5.98 29.43
N ARG A 605 57.08 -6.52 30.60
CA ARG A 605 55.68 -6.83 30.95
C ARG A 605 54.78 -5.62 30.78
N GLN A 606 55.17 -4.46 31.30
CA GLN A 606 54.36 -3.24 31.15
C GLN A 606 54.31 -2.73 29.70
N VAL A 607 55.41 -2.83 28.94
CA VAL A 607 55.40 -2.51 27.50
C VAL A 607 54.38 -3.37 26.75
N MET A 608 54.38 -4.69 27.00
CA MET A 608 53.44 -5.60 26.37
C MET A 608 51.98 -5.34 26.78
N LEU A 609 51.73 -4.99 28.04
CA LEU A 609 50.38 -4.59 28.49
C LEU A 609 49.88 -3.33 27.76
N ASN A 610 50.76 -2.35 27.52
CA ASN A 610 50.40 -1.13 26.80
C ASN A 610 50.11 -1.39 25.31
N GLU A 611 50.93 -2.22 24.66
CA GLU A 611 50.73 -2.59 23.25
C GLU A 611 49.49 -3.49 23.07
N LEU A 612 49.20 -4.37 24.04
CA LEU A 612 47.96 -5.15 24.04
C LEU A 612 46.72 -4.26 24.21
N LEU A 613 46.79 -3.27 25.10
CA LEU A 613 45.72 -2.27 25.25
C LEU A 613 45.50 -1.48 23.95
N LEU A 614 46.57 -0.99 23.32
CA LEU A 614 46.48 -0.26 22.05
C LEU A 614 45.90 -1.15 20.93
N MET A 615 46.28 -2.43 20.88
CA MET A 615 45.72 -3.40 19.93
C MET A 615 44.22 -3.58 20.12
N GLU A 616 43.74 -3.69 21.35
CA GLU A 616 42.31 -3.82 21.65
C GLU A 616 41.54 -2.54 21.34
N VAL A 617 42.09 -1.36 21.66
CA VAL A 617 41.52 -0.07 21.25
C VAL A 617 41.39 0.01 19.73
N ARG A 618 42.46 -0.31 19.00
CA ARG A 618 42.44 -0.31 17.52
C ARG A 618 41.51 -1.35 16.93
N GLY A 619 41.40 -2.53 17.54
CA GLY A 619 40.45 -3.56 17.12
C GLY A 619 39.01 -3.11 17.28
N HIS A 620 38.70 -2.43 18.40
CA HIS A 620 37.37 -1.88 18.65
C HIS A 620 37.04 -0.74 17.69
N GLU A 621 37.97 0.21 17.49
CA GLU A 621 37.81 1.29 16.52
C GLU A 621 37.69 0.74 15.08
N ALA A 622 38.47 -0.27 14.69
CA ALA A 622 38.36 -0.88 13.37
C ALA A 622 36.98 -1.52 13.14
N GLY A 623 36.45 -2.25 14.14
CA GLY A 623 35.10 -2.81 14.09
C GLY A 623 34.02 -1.73 13.97
N ALA A 624 34.18 -0.61 14.67
CA ALA A 624 33.28 0.54 14.54
C ALA A 624 33.32 1.18 13.14
N ALA A 625 34.49 1.21 12.48
CA ALA A 625 34.63 1.65 11.09
C ALA A 625 33.86 0.75 10.10
N GLU A 626 33.76 -0.55 10.41
CA GLU A 626 33.04 -1.54 9.59
C GLU A 626 31.53 -1.58 9.88
N GLY A 627 31.02 -0.67 10.72
CA GLY A 627 29.60 -0.52 11.03
C GLY A 627 29.14 -1.16 12.33
N ASN A 628 30.05 -1.72 13.15
CA ASN A 628 29.69 -2.25 14.46
C ASN A 628 29.61 -1.14 15.52
N MET A 629 28.40 -0.67 15.85
CA MET A 629 28.15 0.42 16.79
C MET A 629 27.98 -0.04 18.25
N GLU A 630 28.42 -1.25 18.61
CA GLU A 630 28.39 -1.72 20.00
C GLU A 630 29.33 -0.88 20.88
N ARG A 631 28.85 -0.49 22.08
CA ARG A 631 29.64 0.30 23.04
C ARG A 631 30.82 -0.53 23.56
N PRO A 632 32.01 0.07 23.79
CA PRO A 632 33.16 -0.66 24.29
C PRO A 632 32.88 -1.30 25.65
N PRO A 633 33.47 -2.49 25.90
CA PRO A 633 33.33 -3.15 27.18
C PRO A 633 33.88 -2.26 28.29
N PRO A 634 33.21 -2.18 29.46
CA PRO A 634 33.60 -1.27 30.54
C PRO A 634 35.01 -1.58 31.08
N ASP A 635 35.43 -2.85 31.00
CA ASP A 635 36.81 -3.27 31.32
C ASP A 635 37.84 -2.53 30.45
N LEU A 636 37.65 -2.47 29.13
CA LEU A 636 38.55 -1.77 28.23
C LEU A 636 38.64 -0.27 28.58
N VAL A 637 37.48 0.38 28.78
CA VAL A 637 37.43 1.80 29.18
C VAL A 637 38.19 2.03 30.49
N SER A 638 37.99 1.16 31.49
CA SER A 638 38.70 1.25 32.77
C SER A 638 40.21 1.05 32.65
N ARG A 639 40.67 0.15 31.78
CA ARG A 639 42.10 -0.05 31.50
C ARG A 639 42.72 1.14 30.78
N VAL A 640 41.98 1.79 29.88
CA VAL A 640 42.42 3.06 29.25
C VAL A 640 42.55 4.16 30.30
N ARG A 641 41.55 4.34 31.20
CA ARG A 641 41.64 5.31 32.31
C ARG A 641 42.85 5.03 33.20
N GLY A 642 43.02 3.77 33.60
CA GLY A 642 44.16 3.31 34.39
C GLY A 642 45.49 3.67 33.71
N TYR A 643 45.64 3.39 32.41
CA TYR A 643 46.83 3.74 31.66
C TYR A 643 47.11 5.25 31.63
N LEU A 644 46.09 6.08 31.39
CA LEU A 644 46.25 7.54 31.35
C LEU A 644 46.63 8.14 32.72
N GLU A 645 46.23 7.49 33.82
CA GLU A 645 46.54 7.91 35.19
C GLU A 645 47.86 7.34 35.74
N MET A 646 48.43 6.33 35.07
CA MET A 646 49.66 5.67 35.51
C MET A 646 50.85 6.64 35.52
N ARG A 647 51.50 6.74 36.69
CA ARG A 647 52.76 7.47 36.87
C ARG A 647 53.91 6.48 36.92
N ILE A 648 54.53 6.18 35.78
CA ILE A 648 55.78 5.42 35.78
C ILE A 648 56.87 6.24 35.10
N HIS A 649 57.87 6.64 35.90
CA HIS A 649 58.97 7.51 35.46
C HIS A 649 60.07 6.76 34.66
N ASP A 650 60.12 5.42 34.73
CA ASP A 650 61.23 4.62 34.19
C ASP A 650 60.89 3.80 32.92
N LEU A 651 59.69 3.99 32.37
CA LEU A 651 59.20 3.27 31.19
C LEU A 651 59.17 4.19 29.96
N PRO A 652 59.71 3.74 28.80
CA PRO A 652 59.58 4.48 27.56
C PRO A 652 58.13 4.39 27.07
N LEU A 653 57.35 5.42 27.37
CA LEU A 653 55.96 5.53 26.93
C LEU A 653 55.94 6.05 25.49
N ARG A 654 55.40 5.28 24.56
CA ARG A 654 55.15 5.76 23.19
C ARG A 654 54.04 6.80 23.25
N GLN A 655 54.34 7.99 22.74
CA GLN A 655 53.38 9.10 22.62
C GLN A 655 52.10 8.68 21.89
N LEU A 656 52.22 7.78 20.91
CA LEU A 656 51.12 7.19 20.13
C LEU A 656 50.05 6.50 21.01
N VAL A 657 50.45 5.80 22.08
CA VAL A 657 49.48 5.08 22.91
C VAL A 657 48.61 6.08 23.67
N GLY A 658 49.19 7.19 24.12
CA GLY A 658 48.45 8.24 24.82
C GLY A 658 47.47 8.98 23.92
N GLU A 659 47.86 9.33 22.70
CA GLU A 659 46.97 10.04 21.77
C GLU A 659 45.78 9.18 21.33
N GLU A 660 46.01 7.91 20.97
CA GLU A 660 44.96 6.96 20.55
C GLU A 660 43.98 6.66 21.70
N CYS A 661 44.47 6.55 22.94
CA CYS A 661 43.63 6.40 24.12
C CYS A 661 42.70 7.62 24.33
N VAL A 662 43.21 8.84 24.15
CA VAL A 662 42.40 10.06 24.28
C VAL A 662 41.37 10.16 23.14
N VAL A 663 41.76 9.84 21.91
CA VAL A 663 40.84 9.79 20.76
C VAL A 663 39.74 8.77 20.97
N PHE A 664 40.07 7.57 21.46
CA PHE A 664 39.11 6.54 21.84
C PHE A 664 38.09 7.06 22.87
N MET A 665 38.55 7.74 23.93
CA MET A 665 37.64 8.32 24.92
C MET A 665 36.70 9.38 24.34
N LEU A 666 37.20 10.19 23.39
CA LEU A 666 36.39 11.19 22.69
C LEU A 666 35.36 10.54 21.76
N ASN A 667 35.77 9.55 20.96
CA ASN A 667 34.90 8.84 20.02
C ASN A 667 33.73 8.15 20.73
N TRP A 668 33.95 7.57 21.90
CA TRP A 668 32.92 6.87 22.68
C TRP A 668 32.18 7.75 23.70
N ARG A 669 32.33 9.08 23.59
CA ARG A 669 31.64 10.08 24.42
C ARG A 669 31.85 9.89 25.93
N GLU A 670 33.05 9.49 26.35
CA GLU A 670 33.45 9.40 27.75
C GLU A 670 33.76 10.81 28.34
N ASN A 671 32.87 11.76 28.06
CA ASN A 671 33.01 13.19 28.37
C ASN A 671 33.05 13.44 29.87
N GLU A 672 32.36 12.64 30.68
CA GLU A 672 32.36 12.77 32.14
C GLU A 672 33.77 12.58 32.72
N TYR A 673 34.49 11.58 32.22
CA TYR A 673 35.87 11.33 32.61
C TYR A 673 36.76 12.51 32.23
N LEU A 674 36.79 12.86 30.94
CA LEU A 674 37.66 13.90 30.38
C LEU A 674 37.43 15.28 31.01
N THR A 675 36.19 15.60 31.42
CA THR A 675 35.85 16.92 31.96
C THR A 675 35.98 17.02 33.48
N LEU A 676 35.51 16.03 34.25
CA LEU A 676 35.38 16.14 35.71
C LEU A 676 36.37 15.29 36.50
N GLN A 677 36.90 14.20 35.93
CA GLN A 677 37.65 13.19 36.67
C GLN A 677 39.16 13.23 36.41
N VAL A 678 39.62 13.89 35.34
CA VAL A 678 41.06 13.98 35.01
C VAL A 678 41.82 14.85 36.03
N PRO A 679 42.89 14.33 36.66
CA PRO A 679 43.73 15.12 37.56
C PRO A 679 44.44 16.30 36.87
N GLN A 680 44.41 17.49 37.47
CA GLN A 680 45.02 18.71 36.88
C GLN A 680 46.52 18.57 36.57
N SER A 681 47.25 17.74 37.34
CA SER A 681 48.66 17.44 37.07
C SER A 681 48.87 16.75 35.73
N LEU A 682 47.94 15.89 35.30
CA LEU A 682 48.01 15.17 34.02
C LEU A 682 47.68 16.11 32.86
N VAL A 683 46.67 16.97 33.03
CA VAL A 683 46.29 18.01 32.04
C VAL A 683 47.46 18.96 31.76
N ASN A 684 48.20 19.35 32.78
CA ASN A 684 49.33 20.28 32.60
C ASN A 684 50.55 19.62 31.94
N ASN A 685 50.71 18.30 32.06
CA ASN A 685 51.89 17.57 31.59
C ASN A 685 51.67 16.87 30.24
N ASN A 686 50.44 16.52 29.87
CA ASN A 686 50.12 15.81 28.64
C ASN A 686 49.25 16.68 27.71
N PRO A 687 49.78 17.15 26.57
CA PRO A 687 49.05 18.06 25.68
C PRO A 687 47.82 17.41 25.03
N TYR A 688 47.83 16.10 24.81
CA TYR A 688 46.70 15.39 24.20
C TYR A 688 45.51 15.33 25.15
N ILE A 689 45.76 15.03 26.43
CA ILE A 689 44.72 15.02 27.46
C ILE A 689 44.13 16.42 27.61
N LYS A 690 44.98 17.47 27.62
CA LYS A 690 44.52 18.86 27.67
C LYS A 690 43.62 19.22 26.49
N LEU A 691 44.03 18.87 25.27
CA LEU A 691 43.23 19.11 24.07
C LEU A 691 41.92 18.31 24.09
N GLY A 692 41.97 17.03 24.46
CA GLY A 692 40.77 16.20 24.57
C GLY A 692 39.78 16.69 25.62
N GLN A 693 40.26 17.16 26.77
CA GLN A 693 39.42 17.80 27.79
C GLN A 693 38.76 19.08 27.28
N LEU A 694 39.49 19.96 26.60
CA LEU A 694 38.93 21.20 26.03
C LEU A 694 37.87 20.90 24.96
N ILE A 695 38.13 19.94 24.07
CA ILE A 695 37.18 19.51 23.05
C ILE A 695 35.92 18.93 23.69
N ALA A 696 36.06 17.99 24.62
CA ALA A 696 34.94 17.37 25.32
C ALA A 696 34.11 18.40 26.11
N SER A 697 34.77 19.36 26.77
CA SER A 697 34.11 20.44 27.52
C SER A 697 33.31 21.35 26.58
N THR A 698 33.92 21.78 25.47
CA THR A 698 33.27 22.62 24.47
C THR A 698 32.06 21.91 23.85
N CYS A 699 32.21 20.63 23.46
CA CYS A 699 31.12 19.84 22.88
C CYS A 699 29.95 19.63 23.86
N LYS A 700 30.23 19.44 25.17
CA LYS A 700 29.21 19.29 26.21
C LYS A 700 28.39 20.57 26.43
N GLU A 701 29.01 21.73 26.25
CA GLU A 701 28.40 23.04 26.52
C GLU A 701 27.69 23.67 25.31
N LEU A 702 27.84 23.11 24.10
CA LEU A 702 27.14 23.56 22.88
C LEU A 702 25.63 23.83 23.02
N PRO A 703 24.84 23.11 23.86
CA PRO A 703 23.43 23.40 24.06
C PRO A 703 23.13 24.73 24.83
N GLY A 704 24.13 25.37 25.45
CA GLY A 704 23.95 26.52 26.35
C GLY A 704 24.58 27.84 25.85
N PRO A 705 23.84 28.95 25.73
CA PRO A 705 24.35 30.18 25.10
C PRO A 705 25.31 31.03 25.95
N LYS A 706 25.46 30.78 27.26
CA LYS A 706 26.28 31.62 28.16
C LYS A 706 27.58 30.97 28.65
N GLU A 707 27.61 29.65 28.80
CA GLU A 707 28.78 28.92 29.34
C GLU A 707 29.74 28.43 28.23
N SER A 708 29.19 28.00 27.08
CA SER A 708 29.96 27.53 25.90
C SER A 708 31.05 28.47 25.42
N ARG A 709 30.85 29.79 25.54
CA ARG A 709 31.83 30.79 25.06
C ARG A 709 33.14 30.77 25.83
N ARG A 710 33.15 30.32 27.09
CA ARG A 710 34.37 30.30 27.90
C ARG A 710 35.30 29.18 27.45
N THR A 711 34.81 27.96 27.44
CA THR A 711 35.56 26.77 27.00
C THR A 711 35.92 26.86 25.52
N ALA A 712 35.01 27.37 24.68
CA ALA A 712 35.29 27.65 23.27
C ALA A 712 36.39 28.69 23.09
N LYS A 713 36.43 29.76 23.91
CA LYS A 713 37.51 30.75 23.86
C LYS A 713 38.87 30.15 24.26
N GLU A 714 38.91 29.31 25.30
CA GLU A 714 40.13 28.62 25.71
C GLU A 714 40.65 27.67 24.61
N LEU A 715 39.76 26.92 23.96
CA LEU A 715 40.11 26.06 22.82
C LEU A 715 40.58 26.89 21.62
N TRP A 716 39.90 27.99 21.31
CA TRP A 716 40.27 28.94 20.26
C TRP A 716 41.69 29.49 20.45
N GLU A 717 42.01 29.97 21.65
CA GLU A 717 43.34 30.52 21.95
C GLU A 717 44.46 29.47 21.76
N VAL A 718 44.23 28.23 22.19
CA VAL A 718 45.18 27.13 22.01
C VAL A 718 45.38 26.79 20.53
N VAL A 719 44.31 26.67 19.74
CA VAL A 719 44.42 26.33 18.31
C VAL A 719 45.07 27.45 17.51
N VAL A 720 44.72 28.71 17.78
CA VAL A 720 45.37 29.88 17.16
C VAL A 720 46.87 29.91 17.49
N GLN A 721 47.24 29.60 18.73
CA GLN A 721 48.64 29.51 19.13
C GLN A 721 49.38 28.39 18.36
N ILE A 722 48.76 27.23 18.17
CA ILE A 722 49.34 26.12 17.38
C ILE A 722 49.52 26.52 15.91
N CYS A 723 48.59 27.29 15.35
CA CYS A 723 48.65 27.78 13.97
C CYS A 723 49.56 29.02 13.79
N SER A 724 50.17 29.51 14.87
CA SER A 724 51.14 30.61 14.85
C SER A 724 52.57 30.10 14.71
N VAL A 725 53.45 30.84 14.02
CA VAL A 725 54.76 30.36 13.53
C VAL A 725 55.56 29.58 14.58
N SER A 726 55.43 28.24 14.50
CA SER A 726 56.34 27.25 15.04
C SER A 726 56.18 25.96 14.21
N SER A 727 57.31 25.43 13.76
CA SER A 727 57.44 24.37 12.74
C SER A 727 56.63 23.10 13.03
N GLN A 728 55.79 22.72 12.07
CA GLN A 728 54.86 21.58 12.10
C GLN A 728 55.54 20.21 12.01
N HIS A 729 55.02 19.23 12.76
CA HIS A 729 55.14 17.80 12.44
C HIS A 729 53.75 17.28 12.07
N LYS A 730 53.64 16.62 10.90
CA LYS A 730 52.42 15.98 10.41
C LYS A 730 52.26 14.62 11.12
N ARG A 731 51.12 14.39 11.79
CA ARG A 731 50.72 13.07 12.32
C ARG A 731 49.23 12.86 12.13
N SER A 732 48.86 11.66 11.69
CA SER A 732 47.49 11.23 11.43
C SER A 732 46.94 10.44 12.61
N SER A 733 45.89 10.93 13.26
CA SER A 733 45.06 10.16 14.19
C SER A 733 43.59 10.24 13.79
N ASP A 734 42.87 9.13 13.93
CA ASP A 734 41.58 8.86 13.28
C ASP A 734 40.41 9.22 14.23
N GLY A 735 40.08 10.51 14.34
CA GLY A 735 38.90 10.97 15.09
C GLY A 735 37.60 10.76 14.31
N ARG A 736 36.53 10.23 14.91
CA ARG A 736 35.32 9.82 14.16
C ARG A 736 34.00 10.37 14.67
N GLU A 737 33.97 10.93 15.87
CA GLU A 737 32.74 11.46 16.44
C GLU A 737 32.22 12.68 15.65
N PRO A 738 31.00 12.64 15.08
CA PRO A 738 30.49 13.70 14.22
C PRO A 738 30.42 15.07 14.92
N LEU A 739 30.08 15.11 16.21
CA LEU A 739 30.02 16.36 16.97
C LEU A 739 31.41 16.99 17.14
N VAL A 740 32.42 16.17 17.41
CA VAL A 740 33.81 16.64 17.55
C VAL A 740 34.32 17.16 16.21
N LEU A 741 34.10 16.41 15.11
CA LEU A 741 34.50 16.83 13.77
C LEU A 741 33.79 18.11 13.33
N THR A 742 32.48 18.23 13.54
CA THR A 742 31.73 19.46 13.25
C THR A 742 32.24 20.63 14.08
N THR A 743 32.54 20.44 15.37
CA THR A 743 33.08 21.49 16.23
C THR A 743 34.45 21.97 15.73
N LEU A 744 35.35 21.04 15.37
CA LEU A 744 36.65 21.37 14.81
C LEU A 744 36.55 22.05 13.44
N ILE A 745 35.69 21.55 12.54
CA ILE A 745 35.44 22.18 11.23
C ILE A 745 34.95 23.61 11.43
N SER A 746 33.98 23.84 12.32
CA SER A 746 33.47 25.19 12.60
C SER A 746 34.53 26.15 13.14
N LEU A 747 35.44 25.66 14.00
CA LEU A 747 36.56 26.43 14.52
C LEU A 747 37.50 26.85 13.39
N PHE A 748 37.92 25.89 12.54
CA PHE A 748 38.83 26.15 11.43
C PHE A 748 38.19 26.99 10.32
N VAL A 749 36.89 26.83 10.06
CA VAL A 749 36.12 27.70 9.15
C VAL A 749 36.08 29.13 9.69
N ARG A 750 35.83 29.32 10.99
CA ARG A 750 35.87 30.65 11.60
C ARG A 750 37.25 31.28 11.47
N LEU A 751 38.31 30.53 11.78
CA LEU A 751 39.68 31.00 11.67
C LEU A 751 40.03 31.37 10.23
N HIS A 752 39.64 30.53 9.27
CA HIS A 752 39.81 30.78 7.85
C HIS A 752 39.12 32.08 7.39
N ASN A 753 37.85 32.28 7.75
CA ASN A 753 37.10 33.48 7.35
C ASN A 753 37.73 34.76 7.91
N ILE A 754 38.23 34.76 9.16
CA ILE A 754 38.91 35.92 9.76
C ILE A 754 40.24 36.21 9.06
N VAL A 755 41.00 35.18 8.71
CA VAL A 755 42.34 35.35 8.13
C VAL A 755 42.27 35.76 6.65
N ARG A 756 41.26 35.32 5.90
CA ARG A 756 41.08 35.63 4.48
C ARG A 756 40.54 37.05 4.23
N ASP A 757 39.85 37.64 5.19
CA ASP A 757 39.31 39.02 5.15
C ASP A 757 38.49 39.32 3.88
N ASP A 758 37.69 38.34 3.42
CA ASP A 758 36.77 38.46 2.28
C ASP A 758 35.32 38.29 2.76
N ILE A 759 34.65 39.42 2.96
CA ILE A 759 33.27 39.51 3.50
C ILE A 759 32.24 38.97 2.49
N VAL A 760 32.59 38.89 1.19
CA VAL A 760 31.63 38.51 0.14
C VAL A 760 31.50 36.99 0.02
N ASN A 761 32.59 36.24 0.23
CA ASN A 761 32.63 34.78 0.04
C ASN A 761 33.06 34.08 1.34
N GLU A 762 32.23 34.20 2.39
CA GLU A 762 32.46 33.47 3.64
C GLU A 762 32.09 31.99 3.51
N VAL A 763 32.95 31.11 4.04
CA VAL A 763 32.67 29.67 4.14
C VAL A 763 31.70 29.44 5.28
N THR A 764 30.63 28.68 5.06
CA THR A 764 29.62 28.35 6.07
C THR A 764 29.94 27.04 6.79
N ALA A 765 29.54 26.96 8.06
CA ALA A 765 29.63 25.79 8.91
C ALA A 765 28.64 25.93 10.07
N GLU A 766 28.30 24.80 10.70
CA GLU A 766 27.46 24.77 11.89
C GLU A 766 28.18 25.41 13.09
N HIS A 767 27.45 25.94 14.06
CA HIS A 767 28.00 26.48 15.32
C HIS A 767 29.05 27.61 15.20
N ILE A 768 29.21 28.26 14.04
CA ILE A 768 30.19 29.36 13.84
C ILE A 768 30.08 30.48 14.90
N SER A 769 28.87 30.76 15.38
CA SER A 769 28.56 31.88 16.29
C SER A 769 29.14 31.77 17.70
N ILE A 770 29.66 30.60 18.10
CA ILE A 770 30.26 30.39 19.42
C ILE A 770 31.70 30.93 19.50
N TRP A 771 32.35 31.08 18.35
CA TRP A 771 33.76 31.44 18.26
C TRP A 771 33.97 32.97 18.25
N PRO A 772 35.11 33.47 18.76
CA PRO A 772 35.45 34.90 18.68
C PRO A 772 35.40 35.47 17.26
N SER A 773 35.13 36.77 17.13
CA SER A 773 35.05 37.48 15.85
C SER A 773 36.30 38.24 15.43
N ALA A 774 37.31 38.31 16.29
CA ALA A 774 38.56 39.01 16.01
C ALA A 774 39.75 38.23 16.60
N LEU A 775 40.89 38.34 15.93
CA LEU A 775 42.17 37.81 16.39
C LEU A 775 43.00 38.95 17.00
N ALA A 776 43.70 38.66 18.10
CA ALA A 776 44.56 39.63 18.77
C ALA A 776 45.84 39.95 17.95
N ASN A 777 46.36 38.98 17.18
CA ASN A 777 47.53 39.16 16.34
C ASN A 777 47.40 38.39 15.01
N LEU A 778 46.95 39.08 13.95
CA LEU A 778 46.72 38.46 12.63
C LEU A 778 48.03 38.09 11.93
N GLN A 779 49.10 38.86 12.16
CA GLN A 779 50.40 38.69 11.48
C GLN A 779 51.17 37.45 11.92
N SER A 780 50.84 36.87 13.09
CA SER A 780 51.51 35.68 13.60
C SER A 780 50.93 34.36 13.09
N VAL A 781 49.77 34.37 12.44
CA VAL A 781 49.06 33.16 12.00
C VAL A 781 49.47 32.78 10.58
N ASP A 782 49.78 31.50 10.37
CA ASP A 782 50.07 30.97 9.04
C ASP A 782 48.75 30.69 8.27
N VAL A 783 48.45 31.56 7.32
CA VAL A 783 47.23 31.51 6.50
C VAL A 783 47.15 30.22 5.67
N GLU A 784 48.26 29.80 5.08
CA GLU A 784 48.30 28.64 4.19
C GLU A 784 48.11 27.35 4.99
N ALA A 785 48.73 27.26 6.17
CA ALA A 785 48.53 26.14 7.08
C ALA A 785 47.05 25.99 7.50
N VAL A 786 46.35 27.09 7.79
CA VAL A 786 44.93 27.06 8.16
C VAL A 786 44.06 26.55 7.00
N VAL A 787 44.30 27.03 5.77
CA VAL A 787 43.56 26.60 4.57
C VAL A 787 43.79 25.11 4.29
N VAL A 788 45.04 24.66 4.32
CA VAL A 788 45.39 23.25 4.08
C VAL A 788 44.76 22.35 5.15
N THR A 789 44.86 22.73 6.42
CA THR A 789 44.31 21.95 7.54
C THR A 789 42.79 21.85 7.45
N LEU A 790 42.09 22.96 7.14
CA LEU A 790 40.65 22.95 6.96
C LEU A 790 40.23 22.01 5.83
N LYS A 791 40.92 22.07 4.68
CA LYS A 791 40.63 21.20 3.53
C LYS A 791 40.90 19.73 3.84
N GLU A 792 42.03 19.41 4.50
CA GLU A 792 42.33 18.05 4.94
C GLU A 792 41.27 17.53 5.93
N LEU A 793 40.83 18.37 6.88
CA LEU A 793 39.82 18.02 7.88
C LEU A 793 38.44 17.75 7.26
N VAL A 794 37.96 18.60 6.35
CA VAL A 794 36.65 18.40 5.69
C VAL A 794 36.69 17.19 4.76
N ASN A 795 37.78 16.99 4.01
CA ASN A 795 37.96 15.77 3.20
C ASN A 795 37.95 14.51 4.06
N TYR A 796 38.63 14.54 5.20
CA TYR A 796 38.66 13.43 6.14
C TYR A 796 37.26 13.16 6.71
N ALA A 797 36.54 14.19 7.16
CA ALA A 797 35.17 14.04 7.67
C ALA A 797 34.20 13.46 6.62
N LEU A 798 34.28 13.93 5.37
CA LEU A 798 33.49 13.38 4.26
C LEU A 798 33.88 11.95 3.87
N SER A 799 35.14 11.56 4.05
CA SER A 799 35.57 10.17 3.86
C SER A 799 34.96 9.21 4.89
N LEU A 800 34.64 9.71 6.09
CA LEU A 800 33.97 8.96 7.14
C LEU A 800 32.45 8.91 6.95
N ASN A 801 31.84 10.07 6.67
CA ASN A 801 30.41 10.16 6.40
C ASN A 801 30.14 11.08 5.20
N PRO A 802 30.04 10.52 3.99
CA PRO A 802 29.78 11.28 2.77
C PRO A 802 28.34 11.81 2.69
N ASN A 803 27.45 11.39 3.59
CA ASN A 803 26.04 11.77 3.61
C ASN A 803 25.75 12.91 4.60
N ASN A 804 26.76 13.62 5.10
CA ASN A 804 26.54 14.77 5.95
C ASN A 804 26.34 16.04 5.09
N GLN A 805 25.10 16.50 4.97
CA GLN A 805 24.73 17.65 4.15
C GLN A 805 25.49 18.94 4.50
N LEU A 806 25.77 19.18 5.79
CA LEU A 806 26.43 20.40 6.24
C LEU A 806 27.92 20.39 5.86
N TRP A 807 28.58 19.24 5.99
CA TRP A 807 29.99 19.10 5.56
C TRP A 807 30.13 19.19 4.04
N LEU A 808 29.15 18.69 3.29
CA LEU A 808 29.11 18.85 1.84
C LEU A 808 28.94 20.32 1.44
N CYS A 809 28.08 21.08 2.12
CA CYS A 809 27.96 22.52 1.90
C CYS A 809 29.26 23.27 2.26
N THR A 810 29.87 22.99 3.41
CA THR A 810 31.17 23.59 3.78
C THR A 810 32.25 23.28 2.74
N GLN A 811 32.30 22.05 2.23
CA GLN A 811 33.24 21.67 1.17
C GLN A 811 32.95 22.40 -0.15
N ALA A 812 31.68 22.56 -0.51
CA ALA A 812 31.27 23.31 -1.68
C ALA A 812 31.70 24.78 -1.59
N ASP A 813 31.49 25.41 -0.42
CA ASP A 813 31.91 26.78 -0.15
C ASP A 813 33.44 26.95 -0.26
N ILE A 814 34.23 26.01 0.29
CA ILE A 814 35.70 26.01 0.15
C ILE A 814 36.11 25.96 -1.32
N TYR A 815 35.46 25.12 -2.12
CA TYR A 815 35.73 25.05 -3.56
C TYR A 815 35.28 26.32 -4.31
N PHE A 816 34.16 26.92 -3.91
CA PHE A 816 33.68 28.17 -4.48
C PHE A 816 34.67 29.32 -4.23
N VAL A 817 35.11 29.46 -2.97
CA VAL A 817 36.13 30.41 -2.50
C VAL A 817 37.47 30.26 -3.22
N THR A 818 37.84 29.04 -3.60
CA THR A 818 39.08 28.74 -4.34
C THR A 818 38.89 28.76 -5.87
N ASN A 819 37.77 29.31 -6.36
CA ASN A 819 37.40 29.44 -7.77
C ASN A 819 37.25 28.10 -8.53
N GLN A 820 36.91 27.02 -7.83
CA GLN A 820 36.66 25.69 -8.39
C GLN A 820 35.15 25.43 -8.52
N TYR A 821 34.48 26.21 -9.36
CA TYR A 821 33.01 26.23 -9.46
C TYR A 821 32.38 24.88 -9.82
N SER A 822 33.04 24.08 -10.67
CA SER A 822 32.53 22.74 -11.03
C SER A 822 32.51 21.79 -9.83
N ALA A 823 33.53 21.86 -8.96
CA ALA A 823 33.59 21.05 -7.75
C ALA A 823 32.57 21.57 -6.72
N ALA A 824 32.45 22.89 -6.58
CA ALA A 824 31.43 23.49 -5.71
C ALA A 824 30.01 23.04 -6.09
N MET A 825 29.64 23.12 -7.36
CA MET A 825 28.32 22.68 -7.85
C MET A 825 28.09 21.18 -7.61
N HIS A 826 29.12 20.35 -7.80
CA HIS A 826 29.03 18.92 -7.51
C HIS A 826 28.65 18.65 -6.05
N TYR A 827 29.33 19.32 -5.10
CA TYR A 827 29.07 19.14 -3.67
C TYR A 827 27.73 19.76 -3.23
N TYR A 828 27.32 20.91 -3.77
CA TYR A 828 25.98 21.46 -3.50
C TYR A 828 24.87 20.53 -3.99
N LEU A 829 24.99 19.98 -5.20
CA LEU A 829 24.02 19.00 -5.71
C LEU A 829 24.02 17.73 -4.85
N GLN A 830 25.19 17.24 -4.44
CA GLN A 830 25.27 16.10 -3.54
C GLN A 830 24.57 16.38 -2.20
N ALA A 831 24.80 17.55 -1.59
CA ALA A 831 24.08 17.97 -0.38
C ALA A 831 22.56 17.97 -0.58
N GLY A 832 22.11 18.53 -1.72
CA GLY A 832 20.71 18.53 -2.13
C GLY A 832 20.13 17.12 -2.27
N THR A 833 20.85 16.19 -2.93
CA THR A 833 20.38 14.81 -3.09
C THR A 833 20.25 14.08 -1.76
N VAL A 834 21.17 14.33 -0.82
CA VAL A 834 21.19 13.71 0.51
C VAL A 834 20.02 14.18 1.36
N CYS A 835 19.74 15.48 1.39
CA CYS A 835 18.72 16.06 2.27
C CYS A 835 17.27 15.88 1.76
N SER A 836 17.10 15.55 0.48
CA SER A 836 15.79 15.53 -0.19
C SER A 836 15.40 14.18 -0.81
N ASP A 837 16.14 13.12 -0.52
CA ASP A 837 16.00 11.80 -1.13
C ASP A 837 16.00 11.91 -2.67
N TYR A 838 17.11 12.37 -3.25
CA TYR A 838 17.26 12.58 -4.70
C TYR A 838 16.25 13.59 -5.29
N PHE A 839 15.98 14.68 -4.58
CA PHE A 839 15.04 15.73 -4.99
C PHE A 839 13.59 15.24 -5.19
N THR A 840 13.24 14.08 -4.62
CA THR A 840 11.84 13.61 -4.58
C THR A 840 11.00 14.45 -3.62
N LYS A 841 11.66 15.10 -2.65
CA LYS A 841 11.08 16.07 -1.71
C LYS A 841 11.69 17.46 -1.93
N PRO A 842 11.03 18.55 -1.50
CA PRO A 842 11.64 19.87 -1.50
C PRO A 842 12.89 19.88 -0.60
N VAL A 843 13.95 20.56 -1.06
CA VAL A 843 15.18 20.74 -0.29
C VAL A 843 14.90 21.64 0.93
N PRO A 844 15.38 21.27 2.13
CA PRO A 844 15.22 22.10 3.32
C PRO A 844 15.84 23.51 3.13
N PRO A 845 15.16 24.59 3.54
CA PRO A 845 15.61 25.96 3.31
C PRO A 845 16.85 26.34 4.12
N ASP A 846 17.15 25.59 5.19
CA ASP A 846 18.38 25.68 5.97
C ASP A 846 19.61 25.13 5.24
N VAL A 847 19.40 24.27 4.22
CA VAL A 847 20.47 23.70 3.39
C VAL A 847 20.67 24.51 2.12
N TYR A 848 19.60 24.80 1.37
CA TYR A 848 19.63 25.71 0.21
C TYR A 848 19.03 27.06 0.59
N ASN A 849 19.80 27.82 1.35
CA ASN A 849 19.45 29.20 1.69
C ASN A 849 19.67 30.14 0.48
N ASP A 850 19.29 31.41 0.63
CA ASP A 850 19.44 32.42 -0.44
C ASP A 850 20.90 32.57 -0.92
N GLN A 851 21.88 32.33 -0.04
CA GLN A 851 23.31 32.41 -0.35
C GLN A 851 23.79 31.26 -1.24
N VAL A 852 23.29 30.04 -1.05
CA VAL A 852 23.62 28.88 -1.89
C VAL A 852 22.92 28.97 -3.26
N GLN A 853 21.75 29.63 -3.31
CA GLN A 853 20.98 29.81 -4.55
C GLN A 853 21.48 30.97 -5.41
N SER A 854 22.08 32.01 -4.78
CA SER A 854 22.68 33.17 -5.46
C SER A 854 24.03 32.85 -6.05
#